data_AF-A0A094BS53-F1
#
_entry.id   AF-A0A094BS53-F1
#
_cell.length_a   1.000
_cell.length_b   1.000
_cell.length_c   1.000
_cell.angle_alpha   90.00
_cell.angle_beta   90.00
_cell.angle_gamma   90.00
#
_symmetry.space_group_name_H-M   'P 1'
#
loop_
_entity.id
_entity.type
_entity.pdbx_description
1 polymer ?
#
loop_
_entity_poly.entity_id
_entity_poly.type
_entity_poly.pdbx_seq_one_letter_code
_entity_poly.pdbx_strand_id
1 'polypeptide(L)'
;MTPPLWSKQGCWTCRLRKKKCDEAHPQCSACESLSITCYGYGPKPDWMDGGEDERAVANGIKEVVKHTSRRKTAQSTRHRDPAKIAPKSASLSESSLSPAPSPDRPNPTFSADETALLMHFLDHVFPLQYPMYRPGIEAGGRGWLLSSLLHTESLYHAALSLGAYHRRTAAPTMLSQPSQIATLVQQEKHLETCIKSLNAFSQKACHNSELGVMMTVTQLSFLELFTNNGISWKAHLLAAMNMYIRNNKFNSAPVDQSKESRALLKASLPLLDYEALVSNEAAQTRFLGGTLIWLDIISCITQATTPHLLLYHSTVMDPDSKTRLEDIMGCKNWVMLQIGRISELYAKKLQALREGHFYCEAFKETIVDINVQIQLGLDTAGPESVALCNPPALVTPVFASMAFIYLHLVTNGFKQLGALDAAISRAMIMLQTEVPTHVLPAIVAPLSFKEDVDENTLPCVELCGSVYDWLLSAEDDLALVLMIGRNCGAIYGWLLNCASAPSTLVLYLHSRRLAKASSLQNAIYCPWTSRNSKVYNFLLLHKLLILKKSLLTMKNIVILGGSYAGVSTAHRIFKQATNNAPFKITLVSPNTHFYWNVASPRGIIPGQIEDEKLFQPISTGFEQYPSGRFEFVLGYAESLDVNVKRVTVSNNITLDYDVLIIGTGSNDKEGLPFKGVGSTEATRNALHDFQAKVAKSKTIVVCGAGVTGVEVAGELGFEYGQTKEIILLGSGPTVLEGSPASVSKISTDSLLKLNVDIKLQTKLMNTIQKPDGRQELILSSGENLAADLTIPTFGLVPNSSYIPGKFLNTNGYVMVDEYLKVKNAESVWALGDVCDTENSQILSCDRQSVYVAKAILSTLGSDKIPPPYQPFTSRFMGFQIGKKSGTGHFGWFRIPTFVVVYLRKNLFVERLATTVDGSQF
;
A
#
# COMPACT_ATOMS: atom_id res chain seq x y z
N MET A 1 -38.13 26.14 -48.28
CA MET A 1 -37.44 26.83 -47.18
C MET A 1 -38.37 26.84 -45.97
N THR A 2 -38.10 25.99 -44.97
CA THR A 2 -38.84 25.97 -43.70
C THR A 2 -38.49 27.21 -42.87
N PRO A 3 -39.46 27.89 -42.23
CA PRO A 3 -39.18 29.08 -41.42
C PRO A 3 -38.40 28.71 -40.15
N PRO A 4 -37.59 29.62 -39.58
CA PRO A 4 -36.78 29.33 -38.40
C PRO A 4 -37.66 29.05 -37.18
N LEU A 5 -37.32 28.01 -36.42
CA LEU A 5 -38.05 27.46 -35.25
C LEU A 5 -38.09 28.37 -34.00
N TRP A 6 -37.77 29.66 -34.10
CA TRP A 6 -37.70 30.57 -32.96
C TRP A 6 -38.51 31.86 -33.18
N SER A 7 -39.30 32.25 -32.16
CA SER A 7 -40.12 33.48 -32.20
C SER A 7 -39.23 34.71 -32.12
N LYS A 8 -39.37 35.64 -33.08
CA LYS A 8 -38.76 36.98 -33.01
C LYS A 8 -39.38 37.87 -31.92
N GLN A 9 -40.47 37.44 -31.29
CA GLN A 9 -41.21 38.16 -30.25
C GLN A 9 -41.11 37.49 -28.86
N GLY A 10 -40.55 36.28 -28.76
CA GLY A 10 -40.37 35.55 -27.49
C GLY A 10 -39.40 36.21 -26.51
N CYS A 11 -39.37 35.74 -25.25
CA CYS A 11 -38.51 36.32 -24.22
C CYS A 11 -37.01 36.16 -24.54
N TRP A 12 -36.18 37.05 -23.99
CA TRP A 12 -34.74 37.05 -24.27
C TRP A 12 -34.04 35.73 -23.90
N THR A 13 -34.47 35.06 -22.82
CA THR A 13 -33.97 33.73 -22.45
C THR A 13 -34.27 32.67 -23.51
N CYS A 14 -35.48 32.66 -24.09
CA CYS A 14 -35.86 31.69 -25.12
C CYS A 14 -35.19 31.99 -26.47
N ARG A 15 -34.99 33.28 -26.80
CA ARG A 15 -34.22 33.69 -27.99
C ARG A 15 -32.77 33.23 -27.91
N LEU A 16 -32.10 33.47 -26.78
CA LEU A 16 -30.73 33.03 -26.53
C LEU A 16 -30.58 31.50 -26.69
N ARG A 17 -31.56 30.74 -26.18
CA ARG A 17 -31.60 29.27 -26.27
C ARG A 17 -32.11 28.73 -27.61
N LYS A 18 -32.57 29.61 -28.51
CA LYS A 18 -33.24 29.27 -29.79
C LYS A 18 -34.40 28.28 -29.59
N LYS A 19 -35.27 28.54 -28.61
CA LYS A 19 -36.46 27.73 -28.28
C LYS A 19 -37.76 28.51 -28.50
N LYS A 20 -38.84 27.80 -28.81
CA LYS A 20 -40.18 28.39 -28.97
C LYS A 20 -40.65 28.91 -27.60
N CYS A 21 -41.04 30.18 -27.57
CA CYS A 21 -41.60 30.85 -26.40
C CYS A 21 -43.13 30.91 -26.58
N ASP A 22 -43.86 30.74 -25.50
CA ASP A 22 -45.33 30.86 -25.43
C ASP A 22 -45.80 32.29 -25.08
N GLU A 23 -44.86 33.21 -24.83
CA GLU A 23 -45.11 34.65 -24.66
C GLU A 23 -45.99 35.01 -23.44
N ALA A 24 -46.16 34.08 -22.49
CA ALA A 24 -46.83 34.33 -21.22
C ALA A 24 -46.07 35.34 -20.35
N HIS A 25 -46.82 36.20 -19.65
CA HIS A 25 -46.30 37.24 -18.75
C HIS A 25 -46.73 36.94 -17.30
N PRO A 26 -45.88 37.20 -16.29
CA PRO A 26 -44.57 37.86 -16.37
C PRO A 26 -43.41 36.95 -16.80
N GLN A 27 -43.60 35.63 -16.79
CA GLN A 27 -42.60 34.64 -17.24
C GLN A 27 -43.23 33.61 -18.17
N CYS A 28 -42.47 33.15 -19.16
CA CYS A 28 -42.93 32.15 -20.12
C CYS A 28 -42.90 30.73 -19.50
N SER A 29 -43.86 29.87 -19.84
CA SER A 29 -43.95 28.53 -19.25
C SER A 29 -42.72 27.66 -19.59
N ALA A 30 -42.07 27.93 -20.73
CA ALA A 30 -40.84 27.25 -21.14
C ALA A 30 -39.63 27.56 -20.24
N CYS A 31 -39.59 28.74 -19.61
CA CYS A 31 -38.54 29.08 -18.63
C CYS A 31 -38.94 28.63 -17.23
N GLU A 32 -40.19 28.83 -16.84
CA GLU A 32 -40.72 28.42 -15.53
C GLU A 32 -40.63 26.90 -15.31
N SER A 33 -41.03 26.11 -16.31
CA SER A 33 -40.98 24.63 -16.24
C SER A 33 -39.56 24.06 -16.10
N LEU A 34 -38.53 24.83 -16.44
CA LEU A 34 -37.13 24.49 -16.28
C LEU A 34 -36.47 25.21 -15.10
N SER A 35 -37.24 26.04 -14.38
CA SER A 35 -36.81 26.88 -13.26
C SER A 35 -35.58 27.73 -13.62
N ILE A 36 -35.60 28.33 -14.82
CA ILE A 36 -34.54 29.24 -15.29
C ILE A 36 -35.05 30.67 -15.38
N THR A 37 -34.16 31.64 -15.19
CA THR A 37 -34.50 33.07 -15.24
C THR A 37 -35.05 33.48 -16.60
N CYS A 38 -36.26 34.03 -16.61
CA CYS A 38 -36.90 34.61 -17.80
C CYS A 38 -36.60 36.11 -17.86
N TYR A 39 -35.73 36.55 -18.77
CA TYR A 39 -35.32 37.96 -18.93
C TYR A 39 -36.37 38.84 -19.63
N GLY A 40 -37.62 38.38 -19.70
CA GLY A 40 -38.76 39.15 -20.21
C GLY A 40 -38.68 39.47 -21.71
N TYR A 41 -39.55 40.41 -22.12
CA TYR A 41 -39.83 40.77 -23.54
C TYR A 41 -39.51 42.24 -23.84
N GLY A 42 -38.89 42.96 -22.90
CA GLY A 42 -38.57 44.38 -23.00
C GLY A 42 -37.41 44.69 -23.96
N PRO A 43 -36.77 45.88 -23.86
CA PRO A 43 -35.64 46.23 -24.72
C PRO A 43 -34.50 45.21 -24.61
N LYS A 44 -33.69 45.14 -25.67
CA LYS A 44 -32.58 44.18 -25.78
C LYS A 44 -31.62 44.36 -24.59
N PRO A 45 -31.41 43.32 -23.76
CA PRO A 45 -30.48 43.41 -22.63
C PRO A 45 -29.06 43.68 -23.12
N ASP A 46 -28.32 44.45 -22.34
CA ASP A 46 -26.95 44.90 -22.69
C ASP A 46 -26.00 43.71 -22.93
N TRP A 47 -26.19 42.61 -22.20
CA TRP A 47 -25.40 41.39 -22.33
C TRP A 47 -25.69 40.56 -23.59
N MET A 48 -26.73 40.88 -24.38
CA MET A 48 -27.07 40.14 -25.60
C MET A 48 -26.31 40.70 -26.82
N ASP A 49 -25.02 40.89 -26.70
CA ASP A 49 -24.16 41.59 -27.65
C ASP A 49 -23.47 40.64 -28.66
N GLY A 50 -23.69 39.33 -28.58
CA GLY A 50 -22.98 38.29 -29.33
C GLY A 50 -21.55 38.01 -28.83
N GLY A 51 -21.14 38.65 -27.74
CA GLY A 51 -19.80 38.63 -27.15
C GLY A 51 -19.63 37.58 -26.06
N GLU A 52 -18.73 37.85 -25.11
CA GLU A 52 -18.43 36.92 -24.01
C GLU A 52 -19.54 36.88 -22.96
N ASP A 53 -20.20 38.01 -22.69
CA ASP A 53 -21.29 38.09 -21.71
C ASP A 53 -22.52 37.30 -22.17
N GLU A 54 -22.86 37.36 -23.47
CA GLU A 54 -23.93 36.53 -24.03
C GLU A 54 -23.64 35.03 -23.86
N ARG A 55 -22.36 34.62 -24.02
CA ARG A 55 -21.94 33.22 -23.83
C ARG A 55 -21.96 32.82 -22.36
N ALA A 56 -21.56 33.70 -21.45
CA ALA A 56 -21.57 33.44 -20.01
C ALA A 56 -23.01 33.19 -19.52
N VAL A 57 -23.96 34.04 -19.92
CA VAL A 57 -25.38 33.88 -19.59
C VAL A 57 -25.96 32.61 -20.24
N ALA A 58 -25.62 32.31 -21.49
CA ALA A 58 -26.06 31.09 -22.18
C ALA A 58 -25.56 29.81 -21.48
N ASN A 59 -24.30 29.80 -21.03
CA ASN A 59 -23.70 28.67 -20.33
C ASN A 59 -24.32 28.46 -18.94
N GLY A 60 -24.55 29.54 -18.18
CA GLY A 60 -25.24 29.46 -16.88
C GLY A 60 -26.64 28.85 -17.00
N ILE A 61 -27.42 29.28 -17.98
CA ILE A 61 -28.76 28.72 -18.24
C ILE A 61 -28.67 27.24 -18.67
N LYS A 62 -27.66 26.86 -19.48
CA LYS A 62 -27.48 25.48 -19.94
C LYS A 62 -27.20 24.51 -18.79
N GLU A 63 -26.40 24.91 -17.80
CA GLU A 63 -26.12 24.07 -16.63
C GLU A 63 -27.37 23.89 -15.75
N VAL A 64 -28.16 24.94 -15.51
CA VAL A 64 -29.41 24.81 -14.74
C VAL A 64 -30.40 23.88 -15.47
N VAL A 65 -30.58 24.01 -16.79
CA VAL A 65 -31.45 23.11 -17.57
C VAL A 65 -31.00 21.65 -17.47
N LYS A 66 -29.69 21.39 -17.47
CA LYS A 66 -29.11 20.04 -17.34
C LYS A 66 -29.34 19.44 -15.95
N HIS A 67 -29.26 20.25 -14.90
CA HIS A 67 -29.60 19.82 -13.53
C HIS A 67 -31.10 19.57 -13.35
N THR A 68 -31.96 20.45 -13.84
CA THR A 68 -33.42 20.32 -13.72
C THR A 68 -33.97 19.15 -14.53
N SER A 69 -33.45 18.88 -15.73
CA SER A 69 -33.90 17.74 -16.54
C SER A 69 -33.52 16.40 -15.89
N ARG A 70 -32.30 16.26 -15.36
CA ARG A 70 -31.85 15.06 -14.63
C ARG A 70 -32.69 14.78 -13.38
N ARG A 71 -33.08 15.83 -12.64
CA ARG A 71 -33.94 15.70 -11.45
C ARG A 71 -35.36 15.23 -11.83
N LYS A 72 -35.95 15.76 -12.91
CA LYS A 72 -37.27 15.32 -13.40
C LYS A 72 -37.27 13.89 -13.93
N THR A 73 -36.20 13.46 -14.62
CA THR A 73 -36.05 12.05 -15.07
C THR A 73 -35.91 11.08 -13.90
N ALA A 74 -35.25 11.49 -12.81
CA ALA A 74 -35.10 10.69 -11.59
C ALA A 74 -36.39 10.60 -10.74
N GLN A 75 -37.28 11.59 -10.82
CA GLN A 75 -38.60 11.56 -10.15
C GLN A 75 -39.63 10.71 -10.91
N SER A 76 -39.60 10.71 -12.25
CA SER A 76 -40.51 9.90 -13.08
C SER A 76 -40.29 8.38 -12.93
N THR A 77 -39.08 7.96 -12.56
CA THR A 77 -38.72 6.53 -12.38
C THR A 77 -39.14 5.94 -11.03
N ARG A 78 -39.74 6.72 -10.12
CA ARG A 78 -40.15 6.26 -8.77
C ARG A 78 -41.66 6.02 -8.58
N HIS A 79 -42.51 6.27 -9.57
CA HIS A 79 -43.93 5.91 -9.52
C HIS A 79 -44.24 4.64 -10.33
N ARG A 80 -43.99 3.48 -9.73
CA ARG A 80 -44.76 2.24 -9.98
C ARG A 80 -45.13 1.66 -8.60
N ASP A 81 -46.34 1.98 -8.17
CA ASP A 81 -46.94 1.54 -6.90
C ASP A 81 -47.37 0.06 -6.94
N PRO A 82 -47.08 -0.69 -5.86
CA PRO A 82 -47.96 -1.74 -5.38
C PRO A 82 -48.31 -1.50 -3.91
N ALA A 83 -49.54 -1.05 -3.65
CA ALA A 83 -50.40 -1.46 -2.53
C ALA A 83 -51.41 -0.35 -2.16
N LYS A 84 -52.57 -0.39 -2.84
CA LYS A 84 -53.85 -0.18 -2.17
C LYS A 84 -54.03 -1.34 -1.18
N ILE A 85 -54.29 -1.08 0.10
CA ILE A 85 -55.29 -1.76 0.96
C ILE A 85 -55.28 -1.08 2.35
N ALA A 86 -56.51 -0.74 2.80
CA ALA A 86 -56.98 -0.46 4.16
C ALA A 86 -56.77 0.95 4.80
N PRO A 87 -57.75 1.40 5.65
CA PRO A 87 -58.31 2.74 5.56
C PRO A 87 -58.08 3.66 6.77
N LYS A 88 -58.49 4.92 6.58
CA LYS A 88 -58.51 6.07 7.48
C LYS A 88 -59.20 5.82 8.85
N SER A 89 -58.61 6.39 9.89
CA SER A 89 -59.29 6.93 11.09
C SER A 89 -58.52 8.18 11.54
N ALA A 90 -59.06 9.38 11.33
CA ALA A 90 -59.96 10.11 12.22
C ALA A 90 -59.19 10.92 13.29
N SER A 91 -59.27 12.22 13.09
CA SER A 91 -58.83 13.33 13.95
C SER A 91 -59.40 13.26 15.36
N LEU A 92 -58.59 13.58 16.37
CA LEU A 92 -59.06 14.19 17.60
C LEU A 92 -58.08 15.27 18.09
N SER A 93 -58.64 16.45 18.27
CA SER A 93 -58.12 17.65 18.89
C SER A 93 -58.62 17.73 20.34
N GLU A 94 -57.76 18.06 21.30
CA GLU A 94 -58.09 18.61 22.63
C GLU A 94 -56.78 19.26 23.15
N SER A 95 -56.65 20.59 23.12
CA SER A 95 -57.12 21.60 24.08
C SER A 95 -56.39 21.63 25.43
N SER A 96 -55.53 22.65 25.53
CA SER A 96 -55.44 23.65 26.61
C SER A 96 -54.65 23.40 27.91
N LEU A 97 -53.80 24.41 28.17
CA LEU A 97 -53.39 25.03 29.44
C LEU A 97 -52.14 24.52 30.18
N SER A 98 -51.02 25.25 30.02
CA SER A 98 -50.21 25.93 31.08
C SER A 98 -48.73 26.05 30.66
N PRO A 99 -47.89 26.82 31.40
CA PRO A 99 -47.67 28.26 31.37
C PRO A 99 -46.45 28.65 30.49
N ALA A 100 -46.35 29.93 30.10
CA ALA A 100 -45.21 30.43 29.33
C ALA A 100 -43.87 30.29 30.12
N PRO A 101 -42.82 29.67 29.55
CA PRO A 101 -41.48 29.74 30.13
C PRO A 101 -40.78 31.02 29.68
N SER A 102 -40.09 31.64 30.64
CA SER A 102 -39.16 32.76 30.54
C SER A 102 -38.15 32.65 29.38
N PRO A 103 -37.75 33.78 28.75
CA PRO A 103 -36.82 33.77 27.63
C PRO A 103 -35.38 33.82 28.16
N ASP A 104 -34.84 32.69 28.61
CA ASP A 104 -33.37 32.54 28.76
C ASP A 104 -33.01 31.07 29.03
N ARG A 105 -33.11 30.26 27.98
CA ARG A 105 -32.27 29.08 27.74
C ARG A 105 -32.32 28.81 26.24
N PRO A 106 -31.19 28.79 25.51
CA PRO A 106 -31.20 28.30 24.15
C PRO A 106 -31.55 26.81 24.21
N ASN A 107 -32.78 26.46 23.84
CA ASN A 107 -33.12 25.06 23.57
C ASN A 107 -32.22 24.63 22.41
N PRO A 108 -31.35 23.61 22.57
CA PRO A 108 -30.54 23.12 21.47
C PRO A 108 -31.50 22.51 20.44
N THR A 109 -31.77 23.25 19.36
CA THR A 109 -32.48 22.73 18.20
C THR A 109 -31.53 21.82 17.42
N PHE A 110 -31.48 20.56 17.83
CA PHE A 110 -30.68 19.54 17.13
C PHE A 110 -31.19 19.35 15.70
N SER A 111 -30.28 19.36 14.72
CA SER A 111 -30.67 18.98 13.36
C SER A 111 -31.02 17.48 13.31
N ALA A 112 -31.89 17.10 12.37
CA ALA A 112 -32.28 15.69 12.19
C ALA A 112 -31.05 14.81 11.86
N ASP A 113 -30.07 15.36 11.14
CA ASP A 113 -28.84 14.67 10.76
C ASP A 113 -27.90 14.46 11.96
N GLU A 114 -27.74 15.46 12.83
CA GLU A 114 -26.94 15.33 14.05
C GLU A 114 -27.57 14.35 15.05
N THR A 115 -28.90 14.39 15.19
CA THR A 115 -29.63 13.44 16.03
C THR A 115 -29.43 12.00 15.55
N ALA A 116 -29.47 11.78 14.23
CA ALA A 116 -29.22 10.46 13.65
C ALA A 116 -27.78 9.98 13.88
N LEU A 117 -26.79 10.86 13.78
CA LEU A 117 -25.40 10.53 14.06
C LEU A 117 -25.13 10.28 15.55
N LEU A 118 -25.79 11.04 16.45
CA LEU A 118 -25.71 10.84 17.89
C LEU A 118 -26.26 9.47 18.30
N MET A 119 -27.45 9.13 17.80
CA MET A 119 -28.04 7.81 18.03
C MET A 119 -27.17 6.70 17.43
N HIS A 120 -26.62 6.90 16.23
CA HIS A 120 -25.67 5.96 15.63
C HIS A 120 -24.42 5.75 16.50
N PHE A 121 -23.90 6.81 17.13
CA PHE A 121 -22.81 6.69 18.08
C PHE A 121 -23.21 5.85 19.31
N LEU A 122 -24.36 6.14 19.92
CA LEU A 122 -24.85 5.44 21.13
C LEU A 122 -25.19 3.97 20.87
N ASP A 123 -25.75 3.65 19.71
CA ASP A 123 -26.26 2.32 19.37
C ASP A 123 -25.20 1.41 18.74
N HIS A 124 -24.21 1.98 18.04
CA HIS A 124 -23.23 1.22 17.26
C HIS A 124 -21.79 1.51 17.64
N VAL A 125 -21.37 2.78 17.74
CA VAL A 125 -19.94 3.10 17.99
C VAL A 125 -19.52 2.85 19.42
N PHE A 126 -20.28 3.37 20.39
CA PHE A 126 -19.96 3.23 21.82
C PHE A 126 -20.02 1.75 22.27
N PRO A 127 -21.00 0.93 21.84
CA PRO A 127 -20.97 -0.51 22.10
C PRO A 127 -19.82 -1.26 21.41
N LEU A 128 -19.25 -0.74 20.32
CA LEU A 128 -18.03 -1.32 19.74
C LEU A 128 -16.77 -0.95 20.52
N GLN A 129 -16.73 0.23 21.12
CA GLN A 129 -15.65 0.66 22.02
C GLN A 129 -15.70 -0.09 23.36
N TYR A 130 -16.91 -0.31 23.89
CA TYR A 130 -17.16 -0.90 25.21
C TYR A 130 -18.24 -2.00 25.14
N PRO A 131 -17.96 -3.13 24.46
CA PRO A 131 -18.94 -4.19 24.21
C PRO A 131 -19.52 -4.83 25.46
N MET A 132 -18.81 -4.78 26.59
CA MET A 132 -19.23 -5.36 27.88
C MET A 132 -19.97 -4.37 28.78
N TYR A 133 -19.99 -3.07 28.43
CA TYR A 133 -20.50 -2.04 29.32
C TYR A 133 -22.01 -1.95 29.37
N ARG A 134 -22.64 -2.78 30.21
CA ARG A 134 -24.09 -2.81 30.44
C ARG A 134 -24.39 -2.64 31.93
N PRO A 135 -24.17 -1.44 32.51
CA PRO A 135 -24.39 -1.21 33.93
C PRO A 135 -25.86 -1.47 34.30
N GLY A 136 -26.07 -2.16 35.42
CA GLY A 136 -27.40 -2.36 36.00
C GLY A 136 -28.06 -1.04 36.44
N ILE A 137 -29.35 -1.12 36.76
CA ILE A 137 -30.14 0.05 37.19
C ILE A 137 -29.58 0.64 38.50
N GLU A 138 -29.19 -0.22 39.43
CA GLU A 138 -28.55 0.14 40.72
C GLU A 138 -27.21 0.87 40.54
N ALA A 139 -26.51 0.63 39.42
CA ALA A 139 -25.26 1.29 39.08
C ALA A 139 -25.45 2.64 38.34
N GLY A 140 -26.69 3.11 38.16
CA GLY A 140 -27.03 4.39 37.50
C GLY A 140 -27.17 4.30 35.97
N GLY A 141 -27.06 3.10 35.37
CA GLY A 141 -27.23 2.90 33.93
C GLY A 141 -26.25 3.69 33.05
N ARG A 142 -26.63 3.92 31.78
CA ARG A 142 -25.86 4.74 30.82
C ARG A 142 -26.34 6.20 30.74
N GLY A 143 -27.23 6.64 31.64
CA GLY A 143 -27.81 7.99 31.59
C GLY A 143 -26.76 9.11 31.68
N TRP A 144 -25.67 8.86 32.39
CA TRP A 144 -24.51 9.75 32.46
C TRP A 144 -23.89 10.02 31.07
N LEU A 145 -23.88 9.04 30.15
CA LEU A 145 -23.24 9.19 28.84
C LEU A 145 -23.97 10.24 27.99
N LEU A 146 -25.31 10.12 27.89
CA LEU A 146 -26.12 11.10 27.19
C LEU A 146 -26.05 12.45 27.89
N SER A 147 -26.10 12.47 29.23
CA SER A 147 -25.93 13.70 30.00
C SER A 147 -24.61 14.41 29.66
N SER A 148 -23.48 13.70 29.65
CA SER A 148 -22.18 14.27 29.32
C SER A 148 -22.08 14.73 27.85
N LEU A 149 -22.64 13.97 26.91
CA LEU A 149 -22.71 14.35 25.49
C LEU A 149 -23.50 15.65 25.29
N LEU A 150 -24.59 15.85 26.03
CA LEU A 150 -25.42 17.06 25.90
C LEU A 150 -24.83 18.29 26.61
N HIS A 151 -24.02 18.09 27.66
CA HIS A 151 -23.44 19.18 28.46
C HIS A 151 -22.00 19.53 28.09
N THR A 152 -21.34 18.73 27.23
CA THR A 152 -19.96 18.97 26.78
C THR A 152 -19.91 19.07 25.26
N GLU A 153 -19.84 20.30 24.73
CA GLU A 153 -19.86 20.59 23.29
C GLU A 153 -18.74 19.85 22.51
N SER A 154 -17.52 19.85 23.05
CA SER A 154 -16.40 19.16 22.40
C SER A 154 -16.61 17.65 22.32
N LEU A 155 -17.16 17.04 23.38
CA LEU A 155 -17.48 15.61 23.42
C LEU A 155 -18.61 15.26 22.46
N TYR A 156 -19.65 16.10 22.38
CA TYR A 156 -20.74 15.97 21.43
C TYR A 156 -20.22 15.85 20.00
N HIS A 157 -19.39 16.80 19.59
CA HIS A 157 -18.84 16.82 18.23
C HIS A 157 -17.80 15.73 17.96
N ALA A 158 -17.03 15.29 18.97
CA ALA A 158 -16.19 14.10 18.86
C ALA A 158 -17.03 12.83 18.57
N ALA A 159 -18.15 12.65 19.28
CA ALA A 159 -19.05 11.52 19.10
C ALA A 159 -19.73 11.54 17.71
N LEU A 160 -20.16 12.71 17.23
CA LEU A 160 -20.73 12.85 15.87
C LEU A 160 -19.70 12.55 14.78
N SER A 161 -18.44 12.99 14.95
CA SER A 161 -17.37 12.69 14.00
C SER A 161 -17.09 11.19 13.91
N LEU A 162 -17.00 10.51 15.06
CA LEU A 162 -16.88 9.05 15.15
C LEU A 162 -18.09 8.32 14.55
N GLY A 163 -19.31 8.81 14.78
CA GLY A 163 -20.54 8.28 14.18
C GLY A 163 -20.54 8.38 12.66
N ALA A 164 -20.15 9.54 12.11
CA ALA A 164 -20.04 9.76 10.67
C ALA A 164 -18.95 8.87 10.04
N TYR A 165 -17.79 8.76 10.70
CA TYR A 165 -16.70 7.89 10.29
C TYR A 165 -17.14 6.41 10.21
N HIS A 166 -17.75 5.89 11.27
CA HIS A 166 -18.24 4.52 11.33
C HIS A 166 -19.29 4.25 10.25
N ARG A 167 -20.26 5.16 10.08
CA ARG A 167 -21.33 4.99 9.08
C ARG A 167 -20.79 4.93 7.65
N ARG A 168 -19.74 5.70 7.35
CA ARG A 168 -19.06 5.68 6.04
C ARG A 168 -18.31 4.37 5.80
N THR A 169 -17.67 3.81 6.83
CA THR A 169 -16.82 2.62 6.71
C THR A 169 -17.58 1.30 6.79
N ALA A 170 -18.67 1.24 7.55
CA ALA A 170 -19.46 0.01 7.73
C ALA A 170 -20.40 -0.34 6.56
N ALA A 171 -20.55 0.52 5.54
CA ALA A 171 -21.48 0.30 4.43
C ALA A 171 -20.95 0.71 3.03
N PRO A 172 -19.84 0.15 2.53
CA PRO A 172 -19.26 0.54 1.23
C PRO A 172 -20.16 0.23 0.03
N THR A 173 -21.00 -0.81 0.14
CA THR A 173 -21.92 -1.29 -0.90
C THR A 173 -23.29 -0.63 -0.91
N MET A 174 -23.64 0.15 0.13
CA MET A 174 -24.96 0.78 0.26
C MET A 174 -24.97 2.29 0.00
N LEU A 175 -23.83 2.96 0.07
CA LEU A 175 -23.73 4.41 -0.15
C LEU A 175 -23.17 4.72 -1.54
N SER A 176 -23.90 5.53 -2.31
CA SER A 176 -23.40 6.09 -3.58
C SER A 176 -22.16 6.97 -3.35
N GLN A 177 -21.25 7.08 -4.32
CA GLN A 177 -20.04 7.93 -4.18
C GLN A 177 -20.32 9.37 -3.68
N PRO A 178 -21.37 10.08 -4.16
CA PRO A 178 -21.72 11.40 -3.62
C PRO A 178 -22.09 11.38 -2.13
N SER A 179 -22.77 10.32 -1.67
CA SER A 179 -23.13 10.15 -0.26
C SER A 179 -21.91 9.88 0.61
N GLN A 180 -20.91 9.14 0.11
CA GLN A 180 -19.65 8.88 0.82
C GLN A 180 -18.82 10.17 1.02
N ILE A 181 -18.78 11.04 0.01
CA ILE A 181 -18.12 12.34 0.08
C ILE A 181 -18.85 13.25 1.08
N ALA A 182 -20.19 13.29 1.05
CA ALA A 182 -20.98 14.09 1.99
C ALA A 182 -20.75 13.67 3.46
N THR A 183 -20.69 12.36 3.74
CA THR A 183 -20.40 11.87 5.09
C THR A 183 -18.96 12.17 5.54
N LEU A 184 -17.99 12.17 4.61
CA LEU A 184 -16.62 12.60 4.92
C LEU A 184 -16.55 14.09 5.27
N VAL A 185 -17.20 14.96 4.47
CA VAL A 185 -17.28 16.40 4.76
C VAL A 185 -17.96 16.65 6.12
N GLN A 186 -19.00 15.90 6.44
CA GLN A 186 -19.69 15.98 7.74
C GLN A 186 -18.79 15.53 8.90
N GLN A 187 -18.01 14.46 8.72
CA GLN A 187 -17.02 14.00 9.70
C GLN A 187 -15.97 15.09 9.99
N GLU A 188 -15.38 15.68 8.94
CA GLU A 188 -14.35 16.73 9.06
C GLU A 188 -14.89 17.98 9.73
N LYS A 189 -16.12 18.40 9.38
CA LYS A 189 -16.78 19.55 10.00
C LYS A 189 -16.95 19.36 11.51
N HIS A 190 -17.45 18.21 11.95
CA HIS A 190 -17.61 17.95 13.39
C HIS A 190 -16.27 17.84 14.12
N LEU A 191 -15.23 17.26 13.48
CA LEU A 191 -13.89 17.22 14.05
C LEU A 191 -13.31 18.63 14.24
N GLU A 192 -13.48 19.50 13.25
CA GLU A 192 -13.05 20.90 13.33
C GLU A 192 -13.74 21.65 14.49
N THR A 193 -15.06 21.50 14.64
CA THR A 193 -15.80 22.10 15.76
C THR A 193 -15.36 21.55 17.12
N CYS A 194 -15.12 20.24 17.22
CA CYS A 194 -14.60 19.61 18.43
C CYS A 194 -13.27 20.25 18.86
N ILE A 195 -12.31 20.40 17.93
CA ILE A 195 -11.00 20.98 18.21
C ILE A 195 -11.13 22.46 18.62
N LYS A 196 -12.00 23.24 17.96
CA LYS A 196 -12.27 24.64 18.33
C LYS A 196 -12.81 24.76 19.76
N SER A 197 -13.80 23.95 20.12
CA SER A 197 -14.38 23.95 21.48
C SER A 197 -13.37 23.50 22.53
N LEU A 198 -12.54 22.50 22.22
CA LEU A 198 -11.45 22.02 23.09
C LEU A 198 -10.39 23.12 23.35
N ASN A 199 -9.97 23.84 22.31
CA ASN A 199 -9.01 24.94 22.42
C ASN A 199 -9.57 26.11 23.24
N ALA A 200 -10.86 26.44 23.07
CA ALA A 200 -11.53 27.47 23.87
C ALA A 200 -11.60 27.09 25.36
N PHE A 201 -11.77 25.80 25.67
CA PHE A 201 -11.72 25.31 27.04
C PHE A 201 -10.32 25.43 27.65
N SER A 202 -9.26 25.12 26.89
CA SER A 202 -7.87 25.26 27.37
C SER A 202 -7.51 26.69 27.80
N GLN A 203 -8.28 27.69 27.36
CA GLN A 203 -8.08 29.11 27.69
C GLN A 203 -8.90 29.58 28.91
N LYS A 204 -9.83 28.77 29.43
CA LYS A 204 -10.71 29.12 30.57
C LYS A 204 -10.51 28.14 31.73
N ALA A 205 -10.08 28.64 32.89
CA ALA A 205 -9.97 27.83 34.11
C ALA A 205 -11.37 27.55 34.69
N CYS A 206 -11.92 26.34 34.47
CA CYS A 206 -13.18 25.91 35.09
C CYS A 206 -13.12 24.42 35.46
N HIS A 207 -13.38 24.09 36.73
CA HIS A 207 -13.18 22.75 37.29
C HIS A 207 -14.31 21.75 36.98
N ASN A 208 -15.55 22.22 36.76
CA ASN A 208 -16.71 21.31 36.63
C ASN A 208 -16.86 20.66 35.24
N SER A 209 -16.07 21.06 34.23
CA SER A 209 -16.11 20.47 32.87
C SER A 209 -14.87 19.64 32.52
N GLU A 210 -13.97 19.38 33.49
CA GLU A 210 -12.73 18.63 33.25
C GLU A 210 -13.00 17.17 32.85
N LEU A 211 -13.96 16.49 33.49
CA LEU A 211 -14.32 15.11 33.14
C LEU A 211 -14.90 14.98 31.72
N GLY A 212 -15.69 15.96 31.27
CA GLY A 212 -16.23 16.00 29.91
C GLY A 212 -15.11 16.13 28.87
N VAL A 213 -14.16 17.01 29.14
CA VAL A 213 -13.01 17.26 28.25
C VAL A 213 -12.07 16.06 28.20
N MET A 214 -11.84 15.39 29.33
CA MET A 214 -11.08 14.13 29.35
C MET A 214 -11.75 13.04 28.51
N MET A 215 -13.08 12.94 28.55
CA MET A 215 -13.80 12.02 27.66
C MET A 215 -13.68 12.44 26.20
N THR A 216 -13.70 13.73 25.87
CA THR A 216 -13.43 14.22 24.51
C THR A 216 -12.07 13.74 24.02
N VAL A 217 -11.01 13.92 24.82
CA VAL A 217 -9.65 13.50 24.46
C VAL A 217 -9.56 11.97 24.32
N THR A 218 -10.28 11.22 25.16
CA THR A 218 -10.39 9.76 25.04
C THR A 218 -11.06 9.36 23.73
N GLN A 219 -12.15 10.03 23.33
CA GLN A 219 -12.83 9.78 22.06
C GLN A 219 -11.98 10.17 20.83
N LEU A 220 -11.20 11.25 20.91
CA LEU A 220 -10.22 11.60 19.87
C LEU A 220 -9.13 10.52 19.75
N SER A 221 -8.70 9.92 20.87
CA SER A 221 -7.79 8.78 20.84
C SER A 221 -8.40 7.61 20.07
N PHE A 222 -9.68 7.28 20.30
CA PHE A 222 -10.39 6.25 19.52
C PHE A 222 -10.58 6.63 18.05
N LEU A 223 -10.83 7.90 17.72
CA LEU A 223 -10.96 8.35 16.34
C LEU A 223 -9.65 8.15 15.57
N GLU A 224 -8.52 8.56 16.13
CA GLU A 224 -7.19 8.33 15.54
C GLU A 224 -6.85 6.85 15.44
N LEU A 225 -7.23 6.07 16.47
CA LEU A 225 -7.11 4.61 16.44
C LEU A 225 -7.94 4.01 15.30
N PHE A 226 -9.17 4.46 15.05
CA PHE A 226 -10.04 3.91 14.02
C PHE A 226 -9.65 4.36 12.60
N THR A 227 -9.21 5.61 12.42
CA THR A 227 -8.84 6.17 11.11
C THR A 227 -7.49 5.69 10.59
N ASN A 228 -6.67 5.05 11.43
CA ASN A 228 -5.31 4.59 11.12
C ASN A 228 -4.34 5.73 10.74
N ASN A 229 -4.55 6.93 11.28
CA ASN A 229 -3.80 8.16 10.97
C ASN A 229 -2.55 8.38 11.84
N GLY A 230 -1.74 7.35 12.07
CA GLY A 230 -0.41 7.46 12.70
C GLY A 230 -0.39 7.36 14.24
N ILE A 231 0.66 7.92 14.87
CA ILE A 231 0.99 7.72 16.31
C ILE A 231 0.29 8.75 17.23
N SER A 232 -0.48 9.68 16.66
CA SER A 232 -1.10 10.83 17.34
C SER A 232 -2.03 10.45 18.50
N TRP A 233 -2.66 9.26 18.47
CA TRP A 233 -3.48 8.75 19.56
C TRP A 233 -2.73 8.68 20.90
N LYS A 234 -1.41 8.47 20.89
CA LYS A 234 -0.58 8.43 22.10
C LYS A 234 -0.53 9.77 22.81
N ALA A 235 -0.46 10.87 22.05
CA ALA A 235 -0.45 12.21 22.60
C ALA A 235 -1.79 12.55 23.27
N HIS A 236 -2.91 12.12 22.67
CA HIS A 236 -4.23 12.26 23.26
C HIS A 236 -4.37 11.43 24.54
N LEU A 237 -3.98 10.15 24.53
CA LEU A 237 -4.03 9.31 25.72
C LEU A 237 -3.18 9.88 26.86
N LEU A 238 -1.95 10.32 26.58
CA LEU A 238 -1.08 10.96 27.57
C LEU A 238 -1.69 12.25 28.15
N ALA A 239 -2.32 13.08 27.31
CA ALA A 239 -3.02 14.27 27.78
C ALA A 239 -4.19 13.90 28.73
N ALA A 240 -4.99 12.89 28.38
CA ALA A 240 -6.10 12.44 29.22
C ALA A 240 -5.62 11.88 30.58
N MET A 241 -4.51 11.12 30.59
CA MET A 241 -3.91 10.62 31.84
C MET A 241 -3.39 11.76 32.72
N ASN A 242 -2.71 12.75 32.15
CA ASN A 242 -2.23 13.92 32.90
C ASN A 242 -3.37 14.75 33.51
N MET A 243 -4.49 14.88 32.79
CA MET A 243 -5.71 15.49 33.32
C MET A 243 -6.30 14.68 34.47
N TYR A 244 -6.36 13.35 34.35
CA TYR A 244 -6.83 12.46 35.42
C TYR A 244 -5.97 12.58 36.69
N ILE A 245 -4.65 12.58 36.55
CA ILE A 245 -3.71 12.76 37.67
C ILE A 245 -3.94 14.10 38.35
N ARG A 246 -4.09 15.18 37.57
CA ARG A 246 -4.35 16.52 38.09
C ARG A 246 -5.64 16.55 38.91
N ASN A 247 -6.75 16.06 38.35
CA ASN A 247 -8.05 16.05 39.00
C ASN A 247 -8.03 15.26 40.32
N ASN A 248 -7.33 14.11 40.36
CA ASN A 248 -7.22 13.31 41.59
C ASN A 248 -6.28 13.90 42.65
N LYS A 249 -5.22 14.64 42.27
CA LYS A 249 -4.35 15.34 43.23
C LYS A 249 -5.07 16.48 43.97
N PHE A 250 -6.03 17.14 43.33
CA PHE A 250 -6.86 18.17 43.97
C PHE A 250 -7.88 17.57 44.96
N ASN A 251 -8.38 16.37 44.70
CA ASN A 251 -9.30 15.66 45.60
C ASN A 251 -8.62 14.96 46.81
N SER A 252 -7.27 14.90 46.84
CA SER A 252 -6.50 14.29 47.94
C SER A 252 -5.99 15.27 49.01
N ALA A 253 -6.48 16.52 49.05
CA ALA A 253 -6.28 17.41 50.20
C ALA A 253 -6.95 16.80 51.45
N PRO A 254 -6.40 16.96 52.67
CA PRO A 254 -6.77 16.14 53.82
C PRO A 254 -8.21 16.41 54.27
N VAL A 255 -9.13 15.52 53.92
CA VAL A 255 -10.48 15.45 54.50
C VAL A 255 -10.46 14.43 55.64
N ASP A 256 -9.78 14.80 56.73
CA ASP A 256 -9.78 14.03 57.98
C ASP A 256 -11.10 14.18 58.76
N GLN A 257 -12.01 15.07 58.34
CA GLN A 257 -13.26 15.35 59.05
C GLN A 257 -14.48 14.53 58.57
N SER A 258 -14.38 13.74 57.48
CA SER A 258 -15.56 13.08 56.87
C SER A 258 -15.84 11.65 57.33
N LYS A 259 -14.88 10.96 57.97
CA LYS A 259 -15.12 9.63 58.55
C LYS A 259 -15.83 9.71 59.90
N GLU A 260 -15.46 10.66 60.76
CA GLU A 260 -16.14 10.89 62.04
C GLU A 260 -17.53 11.50 61.86
N SER A 261 -17.70 12.44 60.92
CA SER A 261 -19.01 13.05 60.62
C SER A 261 -20.03 12.05 60.07
N ARG A 262 -19.61 11.07 59.26
CA ARG A 262 -20.49 10.01 58.73
C ARG A 262 -20.86 8.96 59.78
N ALA A 263 -19.98 8.69 60.74
CA ALA A 263 -20.27 7.80 61.87
C ALA A 263 -21.30 8.43 62.83
N LEU A 264 -21.20 9.75 63.08
CA LEU A 264 -22.14 10.49 63.92
C LEU A 264 -23.54 10.63 63.28
N LEU A 265 -23.61 10.83 61.96
CA LEU A 265 -24.89 10.90 61.22
C LEU A 265 -25.61 9.55 61.11
N LYS A 266 -24.88 8.43 61.05
CA LYS A 266 -25.48 7.08 61.05
C LYS A 266 -26.07 6.66 62.40
N ALA A 267 -25.62 7.25 63.50
CA ALA A 267 -26.09 6.90 64.84
C ALA A 267 -27.44 7.54 65.20
N SER A 268 -27.94 8.54 64.44
CA SER A 268 -29.02 9.41 64.90
C SER A 268 -30.32 9.41 64.06
N LEU A 269 -30.42 8.69 62.94
CA LEU A 269 -31.64 8.64 62.12
C LEU A 269 -31.89 7.25 61.50
N PRO A 270 -32.87 6.47 61.98
CA PRO A 270 -33.35 5.27 61.30
C PRO A 270 -34.45 5.65 60.32
N LEU A 271 -34.10 5.97 59.07
CA LEU A 271 -35.06 6.24 57.99
C LEU A 271 -34.64 5.52 56.70
N LEU A 272 -35.41 4.48 56.37
CA LEU A 272 -35.65 3.88 55.05
C LEU A 272 -34.44 3.81 54.09
N ASP A 273 -33.82 2.62 54.03
CA ASP A 273 -32.93 2.18 52.95
C ASP A 273 -33.69 2.15 51.61
N TYR A 274 -33.87 3.31 50.99
CA TYR A 274 -34.01 3.39 49.54
C TYR A 274 -32.61 3.70 49.02
N GLU A 275 -31.95 2.70 48.43
CA GLU A 275 -30.60 2.82 47.88
C GLU A 275 -30.50 4.06 46.99
N ALA A 276 -29.71 5.05 47.42
CA ALA A 276 -29.54 6.29 46.69
C ALA A 276 -28.93 5.99 45.31
N LEU A 277 -29.62 6.34 44.23
CA LEU A 277 -29.10 6.25 42.86
C LEU A 277 -27.71 6.92 42.77
N VAL A 278 -26.76 6.23 42.15
CA VAL A 278 -25.41 6.76 41.89
C VAL A 278 -25.51 8.06 41.08
N SER A 279 -24.83 9.13 41.51
CA SER A 279 -24.79 10.39 40.75
C SER A 279 -24.08 10.20 39.40
N ASN A 280 -24.53 10.93 38.37
CA ASN A 280 -23.92 10.86 37.03
C ASN A 280 -22.41 11.13 37.06
N GLU A 281 -21.97 12.05 37.90
CA GLU A 281 -20.55 12.38 38.08
C GLU A 281 -19.75 11.20 38.65
N ALA A 282 -20.28 10.51 39.68
CA ALA A 282 -19.64 9.34 40.26
C ALA A 282 -19.56 8.17 39.26
N ALA A 283 -20.62 7.95 38.46
CA ALA A 283 -20.62 6.95 37.39
C ALA A 283 -19.59 7.28 36.29
N GLN A 284 -19.53 8.55 35.88
CA GLN A 284 -18.58 9.06 34.89
C GLN A 284 -17.13 8.92 35.37
N THR A 285 -16.81 9.28 36.62
CA THR A 285 -15.47 9.12 37.19
C THR A 285 -15.03 7.67 37.24
N ARG A 286 -15.91 6.74 37.66
CA ARG A 286 -15.61 5.31 37.70
C ARG A 286 -15.32 4.76 36.30
N PHE A 287 -16.19 5.04 35.34
CA PHE A 287 -16.04 4.59 33.96
C PHE A 287 -14.76 5.13 33.31
N LEU A 288 -14.51 6.44 33.47
CA LEU A 288 -13.35 7.10 32.89
C LEU A 288 -12.04 6.65 33.54
N GLY A 289 -12.02 6.51 34.87
CA GLY A 289 -10.85 6.00 35.61
C GLY A 289 -10.50 4.57 35.19
N GLY A 290 -11.49 3.68 35.12
CA GLY A 290 -11.28 2.31 34.65
C GLY A 290 -10.81 2.26 33.19
N THR A 291 -11.42 3.06 32.31
CA THR A 291 -11.04 3.14 30.88
C THR A 291 -9.60 3.63 30.70
N LEU A 292 -9.19 4.68 31.41
CA LEU A 292 -7.84 5.23 31.29
C LEU A 292 -6.78 4.27 31.83
N ILE A 293 -7.04 3.59 32.96
CA ILE A 293 -6.13 2.57 33.49
C ILE A 293 -5.99 1.41 32.51
N TRP A 294 -7.11 0.94 31.95
CA TRP A 294 -7.07 -0.11 30.92
C TRP A 294 -6.20 0.32 29.74
N LEU A 295 -6.48 1.48 29.13
CA LEU A 295 -5.74 1.97 27.97
C LEU A 295 -4.26 2.25 28.28
N ASP A 296 -3.93 2.75 29.47
CA ASP A 296 -2.55 2.95 29.93
C ASP A 296 -1.78 1.62 30.00
N ILE A 297 -2.37 0.59 30.63
CA ILE A 297 -1.76 -0.75 30.71
C ILE A 297 -1.53 -1.31 29.31
N ILE A 298 -2.53 -1.27 28.42
CA ILE A 298 -2.37 -1.73 27.01
C ILE A 298 -1.22 -0.97 26.33
N SER A 299 -1.25 0.35 26.43
CA SER A 299 -0.29 1.25 25.78
C SER A 299 1.14 1.00 26.25
N CYS A 300 1.33 0.78 27.55
CA CYS A 300 2.63 0.54 28.17
C CYS A 300 3.23 -0.82 27.82
N ILE A 301 2.40 -1.87 27.71
CA ILE A 301 2.85 -3.18 27.22
C ILE A 301 3.41 -3.03 25.80
N THR A 302 2.71 -2.32 24.91
CA THR A 302 3.17 -2.10 23.52
C THR A 302 4.43 -1.25 23.39
N GLN A 303 4.80 -0.52 24.45
CA GLN A 303 5.94 0.39 24.44
C GLN A 303 7.08 -0.09 25.35
N ALA A 304 6.88 -1.20 26.06
CA ALA A 304 7.77 -1.69 27.09
C ALA A 304 8.12 -0.62 28.14
N THR A 305 7.11 0.16 28.56
CA THR A 305 7.26 1.21 29.59
C THR A 305 6.43 0.88 30.83
N THR A 306 6.72 1.57 31.94
CA THR A 306 5.91 1.48 33.16
C THR A 306 4.56 2.18 32.95
N PRO A 307 3.43 1.58 33.39
CA PRO A 307 2.13 2.26 33.41
C PRO A 307 2.21 3.64 34.10
N HIS A 308 1.73 4.69 33.44
CA HIS A 308 1.79 6.06 33.97
C HIS A 308 0.84 6.26 35.16
N LEU A 309 -0.26 5.51 35.20
CA LEU A 309 -1.26 5.53 36.26
C LEU A 309 -1.02 4.46 37.32
N LEU A 310 0.15 3.83 37.36
CA LEU A 310 0.49 2.75 38.29
C LEU A 310 0.14 3.07 39.76
N LEU A 311 0.39 4.31 40.21
CA LEU A 311 0.08 4.75 41.58
C LEU A 311 -1.41 4.70 41.95
N TYR A 312 -2.29 4.67 40.94
CA TYR A 312 -3.74 4.61 41.12
C TYR A 312 -4.28 3.19 40.93
N HIS A 313 -3.47 2.24 40.46
CA HIS A 313 -3.90 0.86 40.22
C HIS A 313 -4.42 0.20 41.50
N SER A 314 -3.72 0.34 42.62
CA SER A 314 -4.13 -0.25 43.90
C SER A 314 -5.45 0.35 44.39
N THR A 315 -5.66 1.66 44.28
CA THR A 315 -6.90 2.32 44.75
C THR A 315 -8.10 2.05 43.83
N VAL A 316 -7.89 2.04 42.51
CA VAL A 316 -8.99 1.92 41.53
C VAL A 316 -9.36 0.47 41.28
N MET A 317 -8.39 -0.46 41.35
CA MET A 317 -8.62 -1.89 41.14
C MET A 317 -8.66 -2.69 42.45
N ASP A 318 -8.75 -2.03 43.61
CA ASP A 318 -8.95 -2.66 44.91
C ASP A 318 -10.20 -3.56 44.92
N PRO A 319 -10.21 -4.70 45.65
CA PRO A 319 -11.42 -5.51 45.82
C PRO A 319 -12.63 -4.74 46.36
N ASP A 320 -12.41 -3.73 47.22
CA ASP A 320 -13.46 -2.89 47.79
C ASP A 320 -13.80 -1.66 46.91
N SER A 321 -13.07 -1.47 45.79
CA SER A 321 -13.32 -0.40 44.84
C SER A 321 -14.66 -0.59 44.13
N LYS A 322 -15.36 0.52 43.89
CA LYS A 322 -16.59 0.55 43.08
C LYS A 322 -16.32 0.57 41.57
N THR A 323 -15.05 0.67 41.15
CA THR A 323 -14.68 0.60 39.74
C THR A 323 -14.39 -0.84 39.35
N ARG A 324 -15.19 -1.39 38.43
CA ARG A 324 -15.13 -2.78 38.00
C ARG A 324 -14.76 -2.85 36.52
N LEU A 325 -13.53 -3.24 36.20
CA LEU A 325 -13.06 -3.38 34.82
C LEU A 325 -13.79 -4.49 34.07
N GLU A 326 -14.32 -5.49 34.78
CA GLU A 326 -15.13 -6.53 34.17
C GLU A 326 -16.42 -5.96 33.55
N ASP A 327 -16.94 -4.87 34.11
CA ASP A 327 -18.10 -4.19 33.57
C ASP A 327 -17.73 -3.32 32.36
N ILE A 328 -16.46 -2.90 32.21
CA ILE A 328 -16.01 -2.01 31.10
C ILE A 328 -15.50 -2.82 29.91
N MET A 329 -14.56 -3.75 30.17
CA MET A 329 -13.80 -4.48 29.14
C MET A 329 -13.86 -6.01 29.32
N GLY A 330 -14.59 -6.50 30.33
CA GLY A 330 -14.85 -7.93 30.52
C GLY A 330 -13.84 -8.65 31.41
N CYS A 331 -12.66 -8.08 31.70
CA CYS A 331 -11.67 -8.70 32.57
C CYS A 331 -11.76 -8.18 34.01
N LYS A 332 -11.77 -9.09 34.99
CA LYS A 332 -11.73 -8.71 36.42
C LYS A 332 -10.48 -7.91 36.76
N ASN A 333 -10.65 -6.95 37.67
CA ASN A 333 -9.61 -6.05 38.19
C ASN A 333 -8.29 -6.75 38.55
N TRP A 334 -8.36 -7.89 39.26
CA TRP A 334 -7.17 -8.58 39.76
C TRP A 334 -6.22 -9.03 38.64
N VAL A 335 -6.75 -9.45 37.48
CA VAL A 335 -5.93 -9.89 36.33
C VAL A 335 -5.24 -8.68 35.69
N MET A 336 -5.99 -7.61 35.45
CA MET A 336 -5.45 -6.38 34.87
C MET A 336 -4.39 -5.74 35.77
N LEU A 337 -4.57 -5.83 37.09
CA LEU A 337 -3.55 -5.45 38.06
C LEU A 337 -2.26 -6.25 37.85
N GLN A 338 -2.33 -7.58 37.72
CA GLN A 338 -1.14 -8.40 37.47
C GLN A 338 -0.48 -8.07 36.13
N ILE A 339 -1.27 -7.87 35.05
CA ILE A 339 -0.74 -7.47 33.74
C ILE A 339 0.01 -6.14 33.83
N GLY A 340 -0.53 -5.15 34.54
CA GLY A 340 0.16 -3.88 34.79
C GLY A 340 1.46 -4.05 35.58
N ARG A 341 1.47 -4.92 36.60
CA ARG A 341 2.69 -5.26 37.37
C ARG A 341 3.74 -5.97 36.53
N ILE A 342 3.34 -6.83 35.59
CA ILE A 342 4.27 -7.48 34.64
C ILE A 342 4.85 -6.44 33.68
N SER A 343 4.05 -5.48 33.19
CA SER A 343 4.54 -4.37 32.36
C SER A 343 5.58 -3.52 33.08
N GLU A 344 5.33 -3.18 34.35
CA GLU A 344 6.31 -2.48 35.19
C GLU A 344 7.59 -3.31 35.41
N LEU A 345 7.44 -4.59 35.74
CA LEU A 345 8.56 -5.53 35.92
C LEU A 345 9.43 -5.57 34.65
N TYR A 346 8.80 -5.64 33.48
CA TYR A 346 9.50 -5.68 32.21
C TYR A 346 10.24 -4.37 31.91
N ALA A 347 9.60 -3.22 32.11
CA ALA A 347 10.23 -1.92 31.93
C ALA A 347 11.43 -1.72 32.87
N LYS A 348 11.28 -2.08 34.16
CA LYS A 348 12.39 -2.05 35.15
C LYS A 348 13.52 -3.00 34.78
N LYS A 349 13.21 -4.19 34.27
CA LYS A 349 14.20 -5.14 33.76
C LYS A 349 15.00 -4.54 32.60
N LEU A 350 14.33 -3.93 31.61
CA LEU A 350 14.99 -3.26 30.49
C LEU A 350 15.86 -2.08 30.94
N GLN A 351 15.38 -1.29 31.91
CA GLN A 351 16.15 -0.19 32.49
C GLN A 351 17.40 -0.68 33.23
N ALA A 352 17.27 -1.70 34.08
CA ALA A 352 18.40 -2.28 34.81
C ALA A 352 19.46 -2.90 33.87
N LEU A 353 19.02 -3.50 32.76
CA LEU A 353 19.90 -3.98 31.69
C LEU A 353 20.67 -2.84 31.02
N ARG A 354 20.00 -1.70 30.75
CA ARG A 354 20.65 -0.50 30.18
C ARG A 354 21.64 0.15 31.14
N GLU A 355 21.38 0.09 32.44
CA GLU A 355 22.23 0.66 33.49
C GLU A 355 23.38 -0.29 33.93
N GLY A 356 23.48 -1.50 33.34
CA GLY A 356 24.57 -2.44 33.60
C GLY A 356 24.51 -3.14 34.98
N HIS A 357 23.43 -2.98 35.73
CA HIS A 357 23.23 -3.55 37.06
C HIS A 357 22.09 -4.58 37.04
N PHE A 358 22.37 -5.80 36.58
CA PHE A 358 21.38 -6.88 36.64
C PHE A 358 21.54 -7.75 37.89
N TYR A 359 20.79 -7.44 38.94
CA TYR A 359 20.67 -8.32 40.12
C TYR A 359 19.37 -9.12 40.03
N CYS A 360 19.45 -10.41 39.69
CA CYS A 360 18.27 -11.28 39.59
C CYS A 360 17.49 -11.37 40.90
N GLU A 361 18.18 -11.31 42.05
CA GLU A 361 17.59 -11.43 43.39
C GLU A 361 16.45 -10.43 43.64
N ALA A 362 16.64 -9.18 43.19
CA ALA A 362 15.71 -8.08 43.44
C ALA A 362 14.33 -8.26 42.78
N PHE A 363 14.24 -9.07 41.74
CA PHE A 363 13.00 -9.30 40.99
C PHE A 363 12.31 -10.63 41.35
N LYS A 364 13.02 -11.56 42.02
CA LYS A 364 12.51 -12.91 42.33
C LYS A 364 11.22 -12.87 43.14
N GLU A 365 11.18 -12.07 44.20
CA GLU A 365 10.00 -11.95 45.06
C GLU A 365 8.77 -11.45 44.29
N THR A 366 8.97 -10.44 43.43
CA THR A 366 7.89 -9.88 42.60
C THR A 366 7.38 -10.89 41.57
N ILE A 367 8.27 -11.65 40.93
CA ILE A 367 7.90 -12.70 39.96
C ILE A 367 7.09 -13.80 40.65
N VAL A 368 7.56 -14.27 41.81
CA VAL A 368 6.87 -15.32 42.58
C VAL A 368 5.50 -14.84 43.02
N ASP A 369 5.41 -13.62 43.57
CA ASP A 369 4.14 -13.05 44.00
C ASP A 369 3.14 -12.92 42.84
N ILE A 370 3.54 -12.33 41.70
CA ILE A 370 2.65 -12.21 40.53
C ILE A 370 2.19 -13.60 40.06
N ASN A 371 3.09 -14.58 39.99
CA ASN A 371 2.74 -15.93 39.56
C ASN A 371 1.76 -16.60 40.54
N VAL A 372 1.97 -16.47 41.85
CA VAL A 372 1.07 -16.99 42.89
C VAL A 372 -0.31 -16.34 42.77
N GLN A 373 -0.39 -15.03 42.58
CA GLN A 373 -1.68 -14.33 42.39
C GLN A 373 -2.41 -14.79 41.13
N ILE A 374 -1.69 -15.03 40.01
CA ILE A 374 -2.28 -15.55 38.78
C ILE A 374 -2.83 -16.97 38.97
N GLN A 375 -2.05 -17.86 39.60
CA GLN A 375 -2.47 -19.25 39.83
C GLN A 375 -3.63 -19.34 40.84
N LEU A 376 -3.55 -18.63 41.97
CA LEU A 376 -4.65 -18.55 42.94
C LEU A 376 -5.94 -18.04 42.29
N GLY A 377 -5.85 -17.03 41.43
CA GLY A 377 -6.99 -16.50 40.68
C GLY A 377 -7.56 -17.47 39.64
N LEU A 378 -6.72 -18.30 39.02
CA LEU A 378 -7.15 -19.38 38.10
C LEU A 378 -7.78 -20.56 38.84
N ASP A 379 -7.28 -20.90 40.03
CA ASP A 379 -7.78 -22.01 40.86
C ASP A 379 -9.09 -21.67 41.58
N THR A 380 -9.24 -20.42 42.02
CA THR A 380 -10.50 -19.90 42.60
C THR A 380 -11.57 -19.63 41.54
N ALA A 381 -11.17 -19.41 40.28
CA ALA A 381 -12.06 -19.37 39.12
C ALA A 381 -12.39 -20.79 38.60
N GLY A 382 -12.57 -21.75 39.52
CA GLY A 382 -13.00 -23.13 39.21
C GLY A 382 -14.34 -23.16 38.45
N PRO A 383 -14.77 -24.36 37.98
CA PRO A 383 -15.94 -24.52 37.12
C PRO A 383 -17.24 -24.31 37.91
N GLU A 384 -17.49 -23.08 38.35
CA GLU A 384 -18.85 -22.67 38.61
C GLU A 384 -19.59 -22.88 37.29
N SER A 385 -20.72 -23.58 37.36
CA SER A 385 -21.64 -23.80 36.25
C SER A 385 -22.24 -22.45 35.83
N VAL A 386 -21.44 -21.59 35.19
CA VAL A 386 -21.84 -20.24 34.85
C VAL A 386 -22.32 -20.27 33.42
N ALA A 387 -23.62 -20.04 33.26
CA ALA A 387 -24.31 -19.92 32.00
C ALA A 387 -23.48 -19.16 30.95
N LEU A 388 -23.60 -19.56 29.68
CA LEU A 388 -23.12 -18.84 28.47
C LEU A 388 -23.48 -17.34 28.41
N CYS A 389 -24.17 -16.81 29.42
CA CYS A 389 -24.71 -15.46 29.55
C CYS A 389 -23.86 -14.51 30.43
N ASN A 390 -22.73 -14.93 31.03
CA ASN A 390 -21.88 -14.05 31.85
C ASN A 390 -20.49 -13.79 31.21
N PRO A 391 -20.30 -12.71 30.43
CA PRO A 391 -19.07 -12.48 29.68
C PRO A 391 -17.77 -12.42 30.51
N PRO A 392 -17.74 -11.82 31.72
CA PRO A 392 -16.54 -11.84 32.57
C PRO A 392 -16.01 -13.21 32.99
N ALA A 393 -16.90 -14.20 33.13
CA ALA A 393 -16.51 -15.58 33.45
C ALA A 393 -15.71 -16.24 32.31
N LEU A 394 -15.85 -15.74 31.09
CA LEU A 394 -15.15 -16.22 29.90
C LEU A 394 -13.90 -15.39 29.58
N VAL A 395 -13.97 -14.07 29.74
CA VAL A 395 -12.87 -13.15 29.40
C VAL A 395 -11.74 -13.22 30.43
N THR A 396 -12.08 -13.31 31.72
CA THR A 396 -11.08 -13.28 32.80
C THR A 396 -10.06 -14.44 32.73
N PRO A 397 -10.47 -15.71 32.53
CA PRO A 397 -9.51 -16.83 32.42
C PRO A 397 -8.59 -16.72 31.19
N VAL A 398 -9.08 -16.15 30.08
CA VAL A 398 -8.29 -15.90 28.88
C VAL A 398 -7.20 -14.87 29.19
N PHE A 399 -7.55 -13.74 29.79
CA PHE A 399 -6.58 -12.71 30.19
C PHE A 399 -5.60 -13.20 31.27
N ALA A 400 -6.04 -14.06 32.19
CA ALA A 400 -5.16 -14.66 33.20
C ALA A 400 -4.14 -15.61 32.58
N SER A 401 -4.56 -16.42 31.59
CA SER A 401 -3.65 -17.27 30.80
C SER A 401 -2.64 -16.43 30.02
N MET A 402 -3.06 -15.26 29.52
CA MET A 402 -2.18 -14.32 28.84
C MET A 402 -1.18 -13.65 29.79
N ALA A 403 -1.62 -13.27 30.99
CA ALA A 403 -0.75 -12.74 32.03
C ALA A 403 0.34 -13.76 32.42
N PHE A 404 -0.02 -15.05 32.51
CA PHE A 404 0.94 -16.13 32.75
C PHE A 404 1.98 -16.25 31.63
N ILE A 405 1.53 -16.24 30.36
CA ILE A 405 2.43 -16.25 29.19
C ILE A 405 3.34 -15.00 29.19
N TYR A 406 2.78 -13.83 29.50
CA TYR A 406 3.53 -12.58 29.54
C TYR A 406 4.62 -12.63 30.62
N LEU A 407 4.28 -13.06 31.82
CA LEU A 407 5.23 -13.23 32.92
C LEU A 407 6.33 -14.24 32.56
N HIS A 408 6.00 -15.39 31.97
CA HIS A 408 6.99 -16.39 31.55
C HIS A 408 7.96 -15.82 30.53
N LEU A 409 7.49 -15.07 29.55
CA LEU A 409 8.35 -14.46 28.53
C LEU A 409 9.22 -13.33 29.11
N VAL A 410 8.69 -12.50 30.02
CA VAL A 410 9.48 -11.48 30.72
C VAL A 410 10.60 -12.11 31.55
N THR A 411 10.34 -13.27 32.15
CA THR A 411 11.27 -13.96 33.05
C THR A 411 12.29 -14.82 32.30
N ASN A 412 11.80 -15.71 31.42
CA ASN A 412 12.58 -16.76 30.76
C ASN A 412 12.90 -16.48 29.29
N GLY A 413 12.36 -15.41 28.71
CA GLY A 413 12.42 -15.18 27.26
C GLY A 413 11.77 -16.32 26.49
N PHE A 414 12.29 -16.63 25.30
CA PHE A 414 11.79 -17.75 24.48
C PHE A 414 12.36 -19.12 24.88
N LYS A 415 12.97 -19.23 26.07
CA LYS A 415 13.45 -20.51 26.61
C LYS A 415 12.30 -21.20 27.35
N GLN A 416 12.36 -22.53 27.41
CA GLN A 416 11.38 -23.36 28.15
C GLN A 416 9.91 -23.17 27.74
N LEU A 417 9.65 -22.94 26.44
CA LEU A 417 8.29 -22.74 25.91
C LEU A 417 7.34 -23.91 26.20
N GLY A 418 7.85 -25.13 26.42
CA GLY A 418 7.03 -26.29 26.80
C GLY A 418 6.28 -26.09 28.13
N ALA A 419 6.75 -25.21 29.01
CA ALA A 419 6.03 -24.82 30.23
C ALA A 419 4.74 -24.02 29.94
N LEU A 420 4.60 -23.48 28.73
CA LEU A 420 3.43 -22.71 28.29
C LEU A 420 2.37 -23.58 27.60
N ASP A 421 2.68 -24.83 27.23
CA ASP A 421 1.80 -25.69 26.43
C ASP A 421 0.40 -25.84 27.07
N ALA A 422 0.34 -26.02 28.39
CA ALA A 422 -0.93 -26.15 29.12
C ALA A 422 -1.74 -24.83 29.15
N ALA A 423 -1.07 -23.69 29.37
CA ALA A 423 -1.70 -22.37 29.43
C ALA A 423 -2.22 -21.93 28.05
N ILE A 424 -1.43 -22.16 27.01
CA ILE A 424 -1.80 -21.89 25.61
C ILE A 424 -2.97 -22.78 25.20
N SER A 425 -2.88 -24.09 25.47
CA SER A 425 -3.96 -25.04 25.13
C SER A 425 -5.27 -24.68 25.82
N ARG A 426 -5.23 -24.31 27.11
CA ARG A 426 -6.42 -23.88 27.86
C ARG A 426 -7.03 -22.61 27.28
N ALA A 427 -6.22 -21.57 27.01
CA ALA A 427 -6.69 -20.34 26.39
C ALA A 427 -7.32 -20.58 25.01
N MET A 428 -6.71 -21.47 24.22
CA MET A 428 -7.18 -21.86 22.90
C MET A 428 -8.53 -22.58 22.94
N ILE A 429 -8.69 -23.54 23.84
CA ILE A 429 -9.95 -24.28 24.01
C ILE A 429 -11.06 -23.31 24.40
N MET A 430 -10.85 -22.48 25.43
CA MET A 430 -11.85 -21.50 25.86
C MET A 430 -12.29 -20.57 24.73
N LEU A 431 -11.33 -20.02 23.97
CA LEU A 431 -11.60 -19.14 22.83
C LEU A 431 -12.35 -19.84 21.68
N GLN A 432 -12.18 -21.15 21.51
CA GLN A 432 -12.80 -21.92 20.43
C GLN A 432 -14.16 -22.53 20.79
N THR A 433 -14.35 -22.94 22.04
CA THR A 433 -15.52 -23.73 22.45
C THR A 433 -16.44 -23.02 23.44
N GLU A 434 -15.93 -22.06 24.20
CA GLU A 434 -16.67 -21.46 25.33
C GLU A 434 -17.04 -19.99 25.10
N VAL A 435 -16.28 -19.24 24.29
CA VAL A 435 -16.54 -17.82 24.00
C VAL A 435 -17.52 -17.65 22.82
N PRO A 436 -18.69 -17.02 23.02
CA PRO A 436 -19.62 -16.71 21.93
C PRO A 436 -19.00 -15.80 20.86
N THR A 437 -19.36 -16.02 19.61
CA THR A 437 -18.82 -15.27 18.45
C THR A 437 -19.02 -13.76 18.51
N HIS A 438 -20.08 -13.30 19.19
CA HIS A 438 -20.36 -11.88 19.41
C HIS A 438 -19.53 -11.24 20.54
N VAL A 439 -18.91 -12.04 21.40
CA VAL A 439 -18.01 -11.62 22.50
C VAL A 439 -16.56 -11.52 22.02
N LEU A 440 -16.16 -12.28 21.00
CA LEU A 440 -14.78 -12.28 20.47
C LEU A 440 -14.22 -10.90 20.09
N PRO A 441 -14.97 -9.97 19.47
CA PRO A 441 -14.49 -8.62 19.18
C PRO A 441 -14.11 -7.81 20.43
N ALA A 442 -14.62 -8.18 21.61
CA ALA A 442 -14.36 -7.53 22.88
C ALA A 442 -13.05 -7.98 23.55
N ILE A 443 -12.49 -9.12 23.12
CA ILE A 443 -11.28 -9.69 23.71
C ILE A 443 -10.07 -9.05 23.04
N VAL A 444 -9.71 -7.87 23.51
CA VAL A 444 -8.54 -7.10 23.08
C VAL A 444 -7.38 -7.38 24.03
N ALA A 445 -6.56 -8.38 23.70
CA ALA A 445 -5.47 -8.85 24.53
C ALA A 445 -4.13 -8.19 24.16
N PRO A 446 -3.43 -7.51 25.08
CA PRO A 446 -2.10 -6.95 24.81
C PRO A 446 -1.00 -7.98 25.12
N LEU A 447 -0.37 -8.58 24.13
CA LEU A 447 0.98 -9.13 24.31
C LEU A 447 1.94 -8.41 23.36
N SER A 448 2.99 -7.82 23.93
CA SER A 448 4.06 -7.17 23.19
C SER A 448 5.38 -7.33 23.94
N PHE A 449 6.43 -7.66 23.19
CA PHE A 449 7.82 -7.73 23.67
C PHE A 449 8.68 -6.90 22.73
N LYS A 450 9.68 -6.25 23.31
CA LYS A 450 10.67 -5.42 22.63
C LYS A 450 12.04 -6.07 22.80
N GLU A 451 12.61 -6.61 21.72
CA GLU A 451 14.02 -7.03 21.73
C GLU A 451 14.90 -5.80 21.48
N ASP A 452 15.22 -5.08 22.56
CA ASP A 452 16.38 -4.19 22.56
C ASP A 452 17.49 -4.91 23.33
N VAL A 453 18.69 -4.97 22.73
CA VAL A 453 20.03 -5.36 23.27
C VAL A 453 20.61 -6.63 22.65
N ASP A 454 21.81 -6.47 22.08
CA ASP A 454 22.77 -7.46 21.60
C ASP A 454 22.57 -8.88 22.13
N GLU A 455 22.58 -9.87 21.22
CA GLU A 455 22.59 -11.31 21.54
C GLU A 455 23.82 -11.77 22.38
N ASN A 456 24.68 -10.86 22.82
CA ASN A 456 25.89 -11.16 23.61
C ASN A 456 25.87 -10.69 25.09
N THR A 457 24.78 -10.11 25.63
CA THR A 457 24.78 -9.59 27.02
C THR A 457 23.62 -9.98 27.93
N LEU A 458 22.88 -11.05 27.62
CA LEU A 458 21.98 -11.67 28.61
C LEU A 458 22.64 -12.90 29.26
N PRO A 459 23.16 -12.79 30.50
CA PRO A 459 23.42 -13.97 31.31
C PRO A 459 22.05 -14.58 31.67
N CYS A 460 21.62 -15.55 30.88
CA CYS A 460 20.80 -16.60 31.46
C CYS A 460 21.67 -17.31 32.49
N VAL A 461 21.10 -17.49 33.68
CA VAL A 461 21.59 -18.43 34.68
C VAL A 461 21.65 -19.81 34.04
N GLU A 462 22.78 -20.19 33.46
CA GLU A 462 23.10 -21.59 33.17
C GLU A 462 24.61 -21.77 32.93
N LEU A 463 25.19 -22.60 33.80
CA LEU A 463 26.42 -23.38 33.70
C LEU A 463 27.25 -23.24 32.39
N CYS A 464 28.48 -22.75 32.58
CA CYS A 464 29.74 -23.00 31.84
C CYS A 464 29.69 -23.69 30.45
N GLY A 465 30.29 -23.04 29.43
CA GLY A 465 30.94 -23.77 28.33
C GLY A 465 31.05 -23.08 26.95
N SER A 466 31.99 -22.15 26.80
CA SER A 466 32.91 -21.86 25.65
C SER A 466 32.45 -21.69 24.17
N VAL A 467 32.95 -20.57 23.59
CA VAL A 467 33.46 -20.28 22.21
C VAL A 467 32.57 -19.52 21.18
N TYR A 468 32.87 -18.21 21.06
CA TYR A 468 33.01 -17.30 19.89
C TYR A 468 32.49 -17.71 18.48
N ASP A 469 31.69 -16.86 17.80
CA ASP A 469 32.14 -15.75 16.92
C ASP A 469 30.97 -15.12 16.09
N TRP A 470 31.12 -13.82 15.78
CA TRP A 470 30.41 -12.95 14.80
C TRP A 470 29.13 -12.17 15.18
N LEU A 471 29.22 -10.85 14.93
CA LEU A 471 28.40 -9.71 15.37
C LEU A 471 27.84 -8.94 14.14
N LEU A 472 26.66 -8.32 14.32
CA LEU A 472 26.10 -7.10 13.67
C LEU A 472 25.58 -7.23 12.21
N SER A 473 24.41 -6.71 11.80
CA SER A 473 23.45 -5.77 12.38
C SER A 473 22.06 -5.91 11.73
N ALA A 474 20.98 -5.66 12.49
CA ALA A 474 19.77 -4.91 12.07
C ALA A 474 18.72 -4.94 13.19
N GLU A 475 18.23 -3.76 13.55
CA GLU A 475 17.13 -3.47 14.46
C GLU A 475 15.83 -4.11 13.95
N ASP A 476 15.16 -4.93 14.77
CA ASP A 476 13.69 -5.08 14.73
C ASP A 476 13.18 -5.89 15.94
N ASP A 477 12.37 -5.23 16.76
CA ASP A 477 11.74 -5.73 17.99
C ASP A 477 10.93 -7.04 17.78
N LEU A 478 11.24 -8.08 18.56
CA LEU A 478 10.52 -9.35 18.55
C LEU A 478 9.37 -9.37 19.59
N ALA A 479 8.13 -9.28 19.12
CA ALA A 479 6.92 -9.41 19.95
C ALA A 479 6.24 -10.78 19.77
N LEU A 480 5.99 -11.52 20.86
CA LEU A 480 4.97 -12.59 20.87
C LEU A 480 3.59 -11.91 20.88
N VAL A 481 2.89 -11.91 19.74
CA VAL A 481 1.60 -11.21 19.59
C VAL A 481 0.43 -12.19 19.78
N LEU A 482 -0.18 -12.21 20.97
CA LEU A 482 -1.65 -12.28 21.03
C LEU A 482 -2.13 -10.86 20.72
N MET A 483 -2.89 -10.71 19.64
CA MET A 483 -3.10 -9.43 18.97
C MET A 483 -3.67 -8.34 19.90
N ILE A 484 -2.85 -7.31 20.15
CA ILE A 484 -2.97 -5.97 19.57
C ILE A 484 -1.70 -5.17 19.89
N GLY A 485 -0.95 -4.76 18.85
CA GLY A 485 0.28 -3.99 19.02
C GLY A 485 1.07 -3.79 17.72
N ARG A 486 0.62 -2.87 16.87
CA ARG A 486 1.38 -1.98 15.94
C ARG A 486 0.47 -1.34 14.87
N ASN A 487 -0.77 -1.81 14.68
CA ASN A 487 -1.79 -1.19 13.81
C ASN A 487 -3.20 -1.37 14.39
N CYS A 488 -3.55 -0.60 15.42
CA CYS A 488 -4.90 -0.63 15.99
C CYS A 488 -5.99 -0.19 14.97
N GLY A 489 -5.64 0.59 13.93
CA GLY A 489 -6.60 1.04 12.92
C GLY A 489 -6.98 0.01 11.87
N ALA A 490 -6.10 -0.95 11.56
CA ALA A 490 -6.44 -2.02 10.64
C ALA A 490 -7.46 -3.00 11.24
N ILE A 491 -7.42 -3.24 12.56
CA ILE A 491 -8.30 -4.20 13.26
C ILE A 491 -9.70 -3.62 13.48
N TYR A 492 -9.80 -2.35 13.88
CA TYR A 492 -11.11 -1.69 13.97
C TYR A 492 -11.72 -1.44 12.59
N GLY A 493 -10.91 -1.08 11.57
CA GLY A 493 -11.36 -1.03 10.18
C GLY A 493 -11.81 -2.38 9.61
N TRP A 494 -11.27 -3.50 10.10
CA TRP A 494 -11.68 -4.85 9.73
C TRP A 494 -12.94 -5.31 10.47
N LEU A 495 -13.08 -4.99 11.76
CA LEU A 495 -14.29 -5.22 12.57
C LEU A 495 -15.50 -4.42 12.06
N LEU A 496 -15.28 -3.19 11.57
CA LEU A 496 -16.30 -2.34 10.94
C LEU A 496 -16.87 -2.93 9.64
N ASN A 497 -16.09 -3.74 8.91
CA ASN A 497 -16.51 -4.36 7.65
C ASN A 497 -17.20 -5.73 7.81
N CYS A 498 -17.12 -6.37 8.99
CA CYS A 498 -17.54 -7.76 9.19
C CYS A 498 -18.86 -7.95 9.97
N ALA A 499 -19.69 -6.91 10.11
CA ALA A 499 -20.97 -6.99 10.83
C ALA A 499 -22.06 -7.88 10.17
N SER A 500 -21.72 -8.73 9.20
CA SER A 500 -22.66 -9.66 8.54
C SER A 500 -22.16 -11.10 8.31
N ALA A 501 -21.02 -11.51 8.87
CA ALA A 501 -20.50 -12.88 8.72
C ALA A 501 -19.99 -13.47 10.06
N PRO A 502 -20.12 -14.80 10.31
CA PRO A 502 -19.73 -15.41 11.57
C PRO A 502 -18.22 -15.28 11.83
N SER A 503 -17.91 -14.83 13.04
CA SER A 503 -16.60 -14.41 13.55
C SER A 503 -15.50 -15.46 13.39
N THR A 504 -14.36 -15.08 12.78
CA THR A 504 -13.15 -15.91 12.71
C THR A 504 -12.06 -15.31 13.58
N LEU A 505 -11.68 -16.02 14.65
CA LEU A 505 -10.52 -15.72 15.49
C LEU A 505 -9.25 -16.22 14.79
N VAL A 506 -8.23 -15.37 14.63
CA VAL A 506 -6.94 -15.74 14.00
C VAL A 506 -5.82 -15.59 15.03
N LEU A 507 -5.22 -16.70 15.46
CA LEU A 507 -3.95 -16.68 16.20
C LEU A 507 -2.77 -16.50 15.26
N TYR A 508 -1.82 -15.65 15.64
CA TYR A 508 -0.56 -15.43 14.94
C TYR A 508 0.61 -15.91 15.82
N LEU A 509 1.17 -17.08 15.51
CA LEU A 509 2.42 -17.54 16.09
C LEU A 509 3.52 -17.38 15.03
N HIS A 510 4.49 -16.50 15.27
CA HIS A 510 5.65 -16.36 14.40
C HIS A 510 6.93 -16.77 15.15
N SER A 511 7.39 -18.01 14.94
CA SER A 511 8.80 -18.36 15.17
C SER A 511 9.20 -19.60 14.36
N ARG A 512 10.40 -19.56 13.74
CA ARG A 512 11.03 -20.73 13.08
C ARG A 512 11.44 -21.83 14.08
N ARG A 513 11.46 -21.57 15.40
CA ARG A 513 11.87 -22.53 16.44
C ARG A 513 10.70 -23.36 17.01
N LEU A 514 9.46 -22.87 16.98
CA LEU A 514 8.27 -23.63 17.42
C LEU A 514 7.94 -24.82 16.50
N ALA A 515 8.39 -24.80 15.24
CA ALA A 515 8.22 -25.91 14.31
C ALA A 515 8.99 -27.19 14.70
N LYS A 516 9.82 -27.15 15.76
CA LYS A 516 10.55 -28.31 16.29
C LYS A 516 9.95 -28.90 17.57
N ALA A 517 8.93 -28.29 18.17
CA ALA A 517 8.27 -28.85 19.35
C ALA A 517 7.17 -29.85 18.92
N SER A 518 7.50 -31.13 18.95
CA SER A 518 6.62 -32.25 18.53
C SER A 518 5.33 -32.40 19.36
N SER A 519 5.22 -31.73 20.51
CA SER A 519 4.02 -31.79 21.38
C SER A 519 2.84 -30.95 20.86
N LEU A 520 3.10 -29.82 20.17
CA LEU A 520 2.05 -28.90 19.69
C LEU A 520 1.38 -29.34 18.39
N GLN A 521 2.02 -30.22 17.60
CA GLN A 521 1.45 -30.76 16.36
C GLN A 521 0.25 -31.70 16.61
N ASN A 522 0.21 -32.34 17.77
CA ASN A 522 -0.82 -33.34 18.10
C ASN A 522 -2.12 -32.74 18.65
N ALA A 523 -2.10 -31.52 19.21
CA ALA A 523 -3.31 -30.85 19.70
C ALA A 523 -4.22 -30.32 18.57
N ILE A 524 -3.70 -30.23 17.33
CA ILE A 524 -4.42 -29.72 16.15
C ILE A 524 -5.13 -30.85 15.37
N TYR A 525 -4.90 -32.11 15.74
CA TYR A 525 -5.52 -33.29 15.13
C TYR A 525 -6.57 -33.91 16.07
N CYS A 526 -7.79 -33.37 16.09
CA CYS A 526 -8.94 -34.09 16.66
C CYS A 526 -10.14 -34.01 15.68
N PRO A 527 -10.59 -35.13 15.08
CA PRO A 527 -11.59 -35.12 14.02
C PRO A 527 -13.01 -35.07 14.60
N TRP A 528 -13.77 -34.00 14.31
CA TRP A 528 -15.21 -33.99 14.55
C TRP A 528 -15.96 -34.41 13.28
N THR A 529 -16.47 -35.64 13.27
CA THR A 529 -17.44 -36.12 12.28
C THR A 529 -18.85 -36.00 12.86
N SER A 530 -19.65 -35.06 12.36
CA SER A 530 -21.11 -35.13 12.49
C SER A 530 -21.80 -34.21 11.47
N ARG A 531 -22.91 -34.71 10.96
CA ARG A 531 -23.54 -34.44 9.64
C ARG A 531 -24.22 -33.07 9.55
N ASN A 532 -24.25 -32.55 8.33
CA ASN A 532 -25.08 -31.43 7.82
C ASN A 532 -24.50 -29.99 7.82
N SER A 533 -23.26 -29.83 7.36
CA SER A 533 -22.84 -28.60 6.67
C SER A 533 -21.84 -28.97 5.56
N LYS A 534 -22.25 -28.78 4.31
CA LYS A 534 -21.47 -29.17 3.12
C LYS A 534 -20.23 -28.28 2.98
N VAL A 535 -19.06 -28.91 3.21
CA VAL A 535 -17.75 -28.71 2.57
C VAL A 535 -17.61 -27.43 1.72
N TYR A 536 -17.28 -26.31 2.37
CA TYR A 536 -16.64 -25.15 1.72
C TYR A 536 -15.32 -24.73 2.41
N ASN A 537 -14.95 -25.33 3.55
CA ASN A 537 -13.79 -24.88 4.35
C ASN A 537 -12.45 -25.50 3.93
N PHE A 538 -12.39 -26.68 3.31
CA PHE A 538 -11.09 -27.32 3.02
C PHE A 538 -10.37 -26.73 1.80
N LEU A 539 -11.13 -26.29 0.78
CA LEU A 539 -10.59 -25.60 -0.41
C LEU A 539 -10.24 -24.13 -0.15
N LEU A 540 -10.92 -23.49 0.80
CA LEU A 540 -10.68 -22.09 1.16
C LEU A 540 -9.50 -21.94 2.12
N LEU A 541 -9.33 -22.85 3.11
CA LEU A 541 -8.18 -22.82 4.02
C LEU A 541 -6.86 -23.14 3.29
N HIS A 542 -6.87 -24.10 2.36
CA HIS A 542 -5.68 -24.43 1.57
C HIS A 542 -5.31 -23.32 0.57
N LYS A 543 -6.31 -22.64 -0.04
CA LYS A 543 -6.09 -21.45 -0.87
C LYS A 543 -5.67 -20.22 -0.06
N LEU A 544 -6.23 -20.00 1.13
CA LEU A 544 -5.88 -18.88 2.02
C LEU A 544 -4.52 -19.08 2.71
N LEU A 545 -4.12 -20.31 3.03
CA LEU A 545 -2.76 -20.61 3.51
C LEU A 545 -1.72 -20.43 2.39
N ILE A 546 -2.06 -20.77 1.14
CA ILE A 546 -1.20 -20.48 -0.04
C ILE A 546 -1.15 -18.96 -0.32
N LEU A 547 -2.29 -18.25 -0.24
CA LEU A 547 -2.38 -16.79 -0.44
C LEU A 547 -1.70 -15.99 0.68
N LYS A 548 -1.85 -16.38 1.96
CA LYS A 548 -1.26 -15.67 3.12
C LYS A 548 0.23 -15.99 3.32
N LYS A 549 0.68 -17.21 2.99
CA LYS A 549 2.11 -17.55 2.88
C LYS A 549 2.76 -16.83 1.69
N SER A 550 1.99 -16.45 0.66
CA SER A 550 2.46 -15.63 -0.46
C SER A 550 2.48 -14.12 -0.15
N LEU A 551 1.73 -13.63 0.84
CA LEU A 551 1.57 -12.19 1.11
C LEU A 551 2.51 -11.64 2.21
N LEU A 552 3.23 -12.47 2.96
CA LEU A 552 4.14 -12.04 4.04
C LEU A 552 5.57 -12.61 3.94
N THR A 553 5.85 -13.45 2.94
CA THR A 553 7.24 -13.79 2.59
C THR A 553 7.76 -12.71 1.63
N MET A 554 8.92 -12.15 1.92
CA MET A 554 9.68 -11.37 0.94
C MET A 554 9.80 -12.18 -0.35
N LYS A 555 9.14 -11.71 -1.41
CA LYS A 555 9.14 -12.33 -2.73
C LYS A 555 10.46 -12.06 -3.43
N ASN A 556 11.15 -13.11 -3.83
CA ASN A 556 12.41 -12.98 -4.56
C ASN A 556 12.14 -12.79 -6.05
N ILE A 557 12.37 -11.58 -6.54
CA ILE A 557 12.34 -11.25 -7.97
C ILE A 557 13.78 -11.30 -8.47
N VAL A 558 14.12 -12.31 -9.26
CA VAL A 558 15.44 -12.41 -9.91
C VAL A 558 15.33 -11.86 -11.32
N ILE A 559 16.21 -10.94 -11.67
CA ILE A 559 16.30 -10.34 -13.00
C ILE A 559 17.64 -10.73 -13.60
N LEU A 560 17.62 -11.42 -14.74
CA LEU A 560 18.81 -11.77 -15.50
C LEU A 560 19.03 -10.74 -16.61
N GLY A 561 20.08 -9.93 -16.49
CA GLY A 561 20.49 -8.93 -17.48
C GLY A 561 20.45 -7.49 -16.96
N GLY A 562 21.63 -6.88 -16.78
CA GLY A 562 21.81 -5.49 -16.31
C GLY A 562 21.77 -4.42 -17.41
N SER A 563 21.08 -4.66 -18.52
CA SER A 563 20.91 -3.68 -19.60
C SER A 563 19.51 -3.06 -19.56
N TYR A 564 19.06 -2.40 -20.65
CA TYR A 564 17.84 -1.60 -20.68
C TYR A 564 16.61 -2.36 -20.17
N ALA A 565 16.43 -3.62 -20.62
CA ALA A 565 15.33 -4.48 -20.21
C ALA A 565 15.26 -4.66 -18.67
N GLY A 566 16.33 -5.17 -18.07
CA GLY A 566 16.35 -5.48 -16.64
C GLY A 566 16.36 -4.24 -15.76
N VAL A 567 17.20 -3.25 -16.08
CA VAL A 567 17.32 -2.01 -15.29
C VAL A 567 16.02 -1.22 -15.31
N SER A 568 15.42 -0.98 -16.48
CA SER A 568 14.15 -0.25 -16.56
C SER A 568 13.02 -0.98 -15.83
N THR A 569 12.93 -2.31 -15.97
CA THR A 569 11.90 -3.11 -15.31
C THR A 569 12.06 -3.06 -13.80
N ALA A 570 13.30 -3.15 -13.28
CA ALA A 570 13.58 -3.06 -11.85
C ALA A 570 13.15 -1.71 -11.26
N HIS A 571 13.53 -0.58 -11.88
CA HIS A 571 13.10 0.75 -11.44
C HIS A 571 11.58 0.91 -11.48
N ARG A 572 10.92 0.45 -12.54
CA ARG A 572 9.46 0.51 -12.66
C ARG A 572 8.77 -0.28 -11.56
N ILE A 573 9.25 -1.49 -11.24
CA ILE A 573 8.72 -2.29 -10.13
C ILE A 573 8.89 -1.53 -8.81
N PHE A 574 10.07 -0.99 -8.52
CA PHE A 574 10.29 -0.23 -7.28
C PHE A 574 9.39 1.01 -7.16
N LYS A 575 9.24 1.78 -8.25
CA LYS A 575 8.47 3.03 -8.24
C LYS A 575 6.95 2.83 -8.24
N GLN A 576 6.48 1.75 -8.83
CA GLN A 576 5.03 1.48 -8.97
C GLN A 576 4.49 0.57 -7.86
N ALA A 577 5.36 -0.12 -7.12
CA ALA A 577 4.96 -0.88 -5.95
C ALA A 577 4.38 0.02 -4.86
N THR A 578 3.38 -0.50 -4.13
CA THR A 578 2.92 0.15 -2.90
C THR A 578 4.04 0.10 -1.84
N ASN A 579 4.15 1.13 -1.00
CA ASN A 579 5.24 1.31 -0.03
C ASN A 579 5.50 0.10 0.91
N ASN A 580 4.56 -0.85 1.01
CA ASN A 580 4.64 -2.02 1.90
C ASN A 580 4.69 -3.38 1.17
N ALA A 581 4.80 -3.43 -0.16
CA ALA A 581 4.84 -4.71 -0.89
C ALA A 581 6.13 -5.50 -0.53
N PRO A 582 6.08 -6.74 0.00
CA PRO A 582 7.27 -7.45 0.46
C PRO A 582 7.98 -8.20 -0.69
N PHE A 583 8.92 -7.55 -1.39
CA PHE A 583 9.74 -8.19 -2.43
C PHE A 583 11.20 -7.72 -2.38
N LYS A 584 12.12 -8.58 -2.81
CA LYS A 584 13.53 -8.24 -3.03
C LYS A 584 13.83 -8.42 -4.52
N ILE A 585 14.50 -7.46 -5.14
CA ILE A 585 15.02 -7.58 -6.49
C ILE A 585 16.49 -7.99 -6.43
N THR A 586 16.83 -9.11 -7.07
CA THR A 586 18.22 -9.51 -7.31
C THR A 586 18.52 -9.35 -8.80
N LEU A 587 19.33 -8.38 -9.17
CA LEU A 587 19.73 -8.13 -10.55
C LEU A 587 21.09 -8.80 -10.83
N VAL A 588 21.09 -9.74 -11.76
CA VAL A 588 22.29 -10.49 -12.18
C VAL A 588 22.80 -9.93 -13.50
N SER A 589 24.07 -9.55 -13.55
CA SER A 589 24.70 -8.98 -14.76
C SER A 589 26.18 -9.34 -14.84
N PRO A 590 26.72 -9.75 -16.01
CA PRO A 590 28.17 -9.93 -16.15
C PRO A 590 28.93 -8.60 -16.24
N ASN A 591 28.19 -7.48 -16.33
CA ASN A 591 28.74 -6.14 -16.50
C ASN A 591 28.49 -5.31 -15.23
N THR A 592 29.52 -4.62 -14.73
CA THR A 592 29.41 -3.64 -13.64
C THR A 592 28.77 -2.33 -14.11
N HIS A 593 28.87 -2.03 -15.40
CA HIS A 593 28.33 -0.82 -16.03
C HIS A 593 27.27 -1.14 -17.07
N PHE A 594 26.25 -0.30 -17.12
CA PHE A 594 25.28 -0.24 -18.19
C PHE A 594 25.99 0.24 -19.46
N TYR A 595 25.85 -0.50 -20.57
CA TYR A 595 26.36 -0.09 -21.88
C TYR A 595 25.25 0.50 -22.76
N TRP A 596 25.38 1.77 -23.15
CA TRP A 596 24.43 2.48 -24.02
C TRP A 596 24.61 2.12 -25.50
N ASN A 597 24.31 0.87 -25.82
CA ASN A 597 24.50 0.29 -27.15
C ASN A 597 23.71 1.00 -28.28
N VAL A 598 22.67 1.78 -27.97
CA VAL A 598 21.96 2.62 -28.95
C VAL A 598 22.91 3.62 -29.64
N ALA A 599 23.96 4.06 -28.95
CA ALA A 599 24.96 4.96 -29.50
C ALA A 599 26.15 4.23 -30.14
N SER A 600 26.19 2.90 -30.11
CA SER A 600 27.30 2.10 -30.66
C SER A 600 27.59 2.36 -32.15
N PRO A 601 26.62 2.64 -33.06
CA PRO A 601 26.95 2.95 -34.46
C PRO A 601 27.90 4.13 -34.64
N ARG A 602 27.84 5.13 -33.74
CA ARG A 602 28.80 6.24 -33.69
C ARG A 602 29.94 5.96 -32.72
N GLY A 603 29.70 5.19 -31.65
CA GLY A 603 30.72 4.80 -30.67
C GLY A 603 31.88 4.00 -31.26
N ILE A 604 31.67 3.25 -32.34
CA ILE A 604 32.74 2.53 -33.05
C ILE A 604 33.72 3.43 -33.82
N ILE A 605 33.40 4.73 -33.96
CA ILE A 605 34.26 5.70 -34.64
C ILE A 605 35.14 6.40 -33.60
N PRO A 606 36.48 6.42 -33.80
CA PRO A 606 37.42 7.05 -32.87
C PRO A 606 37.03 8.48 -32.47
N GLY A 607 37.04 8.76 -31.17
CA GLY A 607 36.88 10.11 -30.62
C GLY A 607 35.47 10.72 -30.75
N GLN A 608 34.47 9.97 -31.22
CA GLN A 608 33.13 10.52 -31.46
C GLN A 608 32.25 10.54 -30.20
N ILE A 609 32.42 9.58 -29.30
CA ILE A 609 31.70 9.49 -28.04
C ILE A 609 32.69 9.03 -26.96
N GLU A 610 32.72 9.78 -25.86
CA GLU A 610 33.52 9.44 -24.67
C GLU A 610 32.95 8.21 -23.94
N ASP A 611 33.82 7.44 -23.31
CA ASP A 611 33.48 6.23 -22.57
C ASP A 611 32.43 6.48 -21.48
N GLU A 612 32.49 7.60 -20.77
CA GLU A 612 31.57 7.96 -19.69
C GLU A 612 30.15 8.23 -20.19
N LYS A 613 30.00 8.53 -21.49
CA LYS A 613 28.71 8.71 -22.17
C LYS A 613 28.16 7.40 -22.75
N LEU A 614 28.95 6.32 -22.70
CA LEU A 614 28.55 4.97 -23.13
C LEU A 614 28.42 4.00 -21.97
N PHE A 615 29.11 4.25 -20.86
CA PHE A 615 29.18 3.36 -19.71
C PHE A 615 28.88 4.09 -18.40
N GLN A 616 27.91 3.61 -17.63
CA GLN A 616 27.59 4.12 -16.29
C GLN A 616 27.43 2.97 -15.29
N PRO A 617 27.91 3.08 -14.04
CA PRO A 617 27.80 2.01 -13.05
C PRO A 617 26.33 1.64 -12.76
N ILE A 618 26.00 0.35 -12.76
CA ILE A 618 24.60 -0.10 -12.58
C ILE A 618 24.16 0.05 -11.12
N SER A 619 24.99 -0.39 -10.18
CA SER A 619 24.62 -0.53 -8.77
C SER A 619 24.28 0.80 -8.10
N THR A 620 24.98 1.88 -8.45
CA THR A 620 24.78 3.22 -7.90
C THR A 620 23.37 3.75 -8.17
N GLY A 621 22.78 3.36 -9.30
CA GLY A 621 21.42 3.71 -9.66
C GLY A 621 20.34 3.15 -8.73
N PHE A 622 20.65 2.15 -7.91
CA PHE A 622 19.70 1.49 -7.01
C PHE A 622 19.88 1.86 -5.53
N GLU A 623 20.90 2.66 -5.17
CA GLU A 623 21.19 3.07 -3.78
C GLU A 623 20.06 3.89 -3.13
N GLN A 624 19.25 4.54 -3.96
CA GLN A 624 18.06 5.29 -3.57
C GLN A 624 16.90 4.44 -3.02
N TYR A 625 16.93 3.11 -3.23
CA TYR A 625 15.91 2.20 -2.72
C TYR A 625 16.28 1.64 -1.35
N PRO A 626 15.30 1.25 -0.50
CA PRO A 626 15.59 0.84 0.88
C PRO A 626 16.58 -0.33 0.96
N SER A 627 17.49 -0.25 1.93
CA SER A 627 18.49 -1.30 2.19
C SER A 627 17.85 -2.68 2.35
N GLY A 628 18.46 -3.71 1.74
CA GLY A 628 17.94 -5.09 1.74
C GLY A 628 16.86 -5.39 0.71
N ARG A 629 16.37 -4.39 -0.04
CA ARG A 629 15.36 -4.57 -1.11
C ARG A 629 15.95 -4.82 -2.49
N PHE A 630 17.22 -4.47 -2.68
CA PHE A 630 17.96 -4.67 -3.92
C PHE A 630 19.27 -5.40 -3.63
N GLU A 631 19.62 -6.33 -4.50
CA GLU A 631 20.92 -7.00 -4.54
C GLU A 631 21.43 -7.00 -5.97
N PHE A 632 22.68 -6.60 -6.16
CA PHE A 632 23.36 -6.71 -7.44
C PHE A 632 24.35 -7.88 -7.39
N VAL A 633 24.19 -8.83 -8.31
CA VAL A 633 25.06 -10.00 -8.43
C VAL A 633 25.85 -9.88 -9.72
N LEU A 634 27.18 -9.72 -9.60
CA LEU A 634 28.08 -9.74 -10.74
C LEU A 634 28.26 -11.18 -11.22
N GLY A 635 27.68 -11.52 -12.37
CA GLY A 635 27.71 -12.86 -12.93
C GLY A 635 26.75 -13.06 -14.09
N TYR A 636 26.78 -14.24 -14.70
CA TYR A 636 25.86 -14.63 -15.77
C TYR A 636 25.19 -15.96 -15.46
N ALA A 637 23.98 -16.18 -15.97
CA ALA A 637 23.27 -17.43 -15.77
C ALA A 637 23.92 -18.57 -16.59
N GLU A 638 24.20 -19.69 -15.94
CA GLU A 638 24.78 -20.90 -16.53
C GLU A 638 23.73 -21.99 -16.73
N SER A 639 22.73 -22.06 -15.86
CA SER A 639 21.59 -22.97 -16.01
C SER A 639 20.31 -22.43 -15.35
N LEU A 640 19.17 -22.81 -15.90
CA LEU A 640 17.85 -22.51 -15.37
C LEU A 640 17.04 -23.80 -15.16
N ASP A 641 16.65 -24.06 -13.91
CA ASP A 641 15.67 -25.08 -13.57
C ASP A 641 14.32 -24.42 -13.20
N VAL A 642 13.41 -24.45 -14.17
CA VAL A 642 12.06 -23.88 -14.02
C VAL A 642 11.19 -24.70 -13.05
N ASN A 643 11.44 -26.01 -12.89
CA ASN A 643 10.61 -26.87 -12.06
C ASN A 643 10.82 -26.58 -10.58
N VAL A 644 12.08 -26.41 -10.16
CA VAL A 644 12.43 -26.07 -8.77
C VAL A 644 12.58 -24.56 -8.53
N LYS A 645 12.37 -23.74 -9.57
CA LYS A 645 12.47 -22.27 -9.57
C LYS A 645 13.83 -21.75 -9.10
N ARG A 646 14.89 -22.22 -9.76
CA ARG A 646 16.29 -21.90 -9.44
C ARG A 646 17.09 -21.53 -10.68
N VAL A 647 17.93 -20.51 -10.54
CA VAL A 647 18.98 -20.17 -11.52
C VAL A 647 20.33 -20.44 -10.88
N THR A 648 21.22 -21.10 -11.62
CA THR A 648 22.64 -21.16 -11.28
C THR A 648 23.37 -20.07 -12.06
N VAL A 649 24.05 -19.20 -11.34
CA VAL A 649 24.87 -18.11 -11.84
C VAL A 649 26.33 -18.51 -11.71
N SER A 650 27.19 -17.96 -12.58
CA SER A 650 28.64 -18.09 -12.53
C SER A 650 29.19 -18.00 -11.11
N ASN A 651 30.27 -18.73 -10.83
CA ASN A 651 30.84 -18.96 -9.50
C ASN A 651 29.96 -19.86 -8.60
N ASN A 652 29.14 -20.74 -9.21
CA ASN A 652 28.25 -21.68 -8.50
C ASN A 652 27.25 -21.01 -7.54
N ILE A 653 26.88 -19.76 -7.79
CA ILE A 653 25.89 -19.05 -6.98
C ILE A 653 24.51 -19.53 -7.41
N THR A 654 23.76 -20.14 -6.49
CA THR A 654 22.38 -20.57 -6.76
C THR A 654 21.37 -19.57 -6.20
N LEU A 655 20.48 -19.08 -7.06
CA LEU A 655 19.43 -18.12 -6.71
C LEU A 655 18.05 -18.76 -6.88
N ASP A 656 17.33 -18.90 -5.78
CA ASP A 656 15.91 -19.30 -5.78
C ASP A 656 15.03 -18.07 -6.07
N TYR A 657 13.99 -18.24 -6.89
CA TYR A 657 13.10 -17.14 -7.28
C TYR A 657 11.62 -17.46 -7.08
N ASP A 658 10.85 -16.43 -6.69
CA ASP A 658 9.40 -16.42 -6.82
C ASP A 658 8.97 -15.93 -8.20
N VAL A 659 9.70 -14.96 -8.74
CA VAL A 659 9.51 -14.35 -10.07
C VAL A 659 10.87 -14.25 -10.75
N LEU A 660 10.96 -14.73 -11.99
CA LEU A 660 12.14 -14.59 -12.84
C LEU A 660 11.84 -13.68 -14.03
N ILE A 661 12.70 -12.70 -14.27
CA ILE A 661 12.68 -11.85 -15.47
C ILE A 661 13.93 -12.13 -16.28
N ILE A 662 13.75 -12.60 -17.51
CA ILE A 662 14.81 -12.85 -18.48
C ILE A 662 14.92 -11.63 -19.40
N GLY A 663 15.91 -10.79 -19.13
CA GLY A 663 16.26 -9.60 -19.91
C GLY A 663 17.70 -9.65 -20.43
N THR A 664 18.22 -10.85 -20.71
CA THR A 664 19.63 -11.10 -21.08
C THR A 664 20.01 -10.60 -22.47
N GLY A 665 19.02 -10.19 -23.28
CA GLY A 665 19.24 -9.60 -24.60
C GLY A 665 19.87 -10.56 -25.59
N SER A 666 20.73 -10.02 -26.46
CA SER A 666 21.42 -10.75 -27.52
C SER A 666 22.87 -10.29 -27.64
N ASN A 667 23.71 -11.17 -28.16
CA ASN A 667 25.08 -10.90 -28.56
C ASN A 667 25.19 -10.73 -30.07
N ASP A 668 26.26 -10.08 -30.50
CA ASP A 668 26.70 -10.11 -31.88
C ASP A 668 27.49 -11.41 -32.14
N LYS A 669 27.15 -12.14 -33.23
CA LYS A 669 27.79 -13.42 -33.56
C LYS A 669 29.30 -13.32 -33.74
N GLU A 670 29.78 -12.19 -34.27
CA GLU A 670 31.19 -11.95 -34.57
C GLU A 670 31.89 -11.21 -33.40
N GLY A 671 31.20 -11.00 -32.28
CA GLY A 671 31.72 -10.33 -31.10
C GLY A 671 31.92 -8.83 -31.28
N LEU A 672 31.19 -8.19 -32.21
CA LEU A 672 31.31 -6.75 -32.42
C LEU A 672 30.70 -5.95 -31.27
N PRO A 673 31.27 -4.77 -30.94
CA PRO A 673 30.81 -3.93 -29.83
C PRO A 673 29.49 -3.19 -30.12
N PHE A 674 28.62 -3.72 -30.99
CA PHE A 674 27.23 -3.28 -31.10
C PHE A 674 26.35 -3.82 -29.97
N LYS A 675 26.83 -4.86 -29.29
CA LYS A 675 26.29 -5.45 -28.06
C LYS A 675 27.41 -5.56 -27.03
N GLY A 676 27.05 -5.86 -25.78
CA GLY A 676 28.05 -6.14 -24.74
C GLY A 676 28.87 -7.38 -25.08
N VAL A 677 30.16 -7.37 -24.75
CA VAL A 677 31.09 -8.48 -24.98
C VAL A 677 31.62 -8.96 -23.63
N GLY A 678 31.06 -10.06 -23.11
CA GLY A 678 31.50 -10.64 -21.83
C GLY A 678 31.29 -9.69 -20.64
N SER A 679 32.36 -9.03 -20.19
CA SER A 679 32.36 -8.06 -19.08
C SER A 679 32.36 -6.60 -19.56
N THR A 680 32.26 -5.65 -18.63
CA THR A 680 32.36 -4.21 -18.96
C THR A 680 33.71 -3.88 -19.59
N GLU A 681 34.79 -4.38 -19.01
CA GLU A 681 36.17 -4.16 -19.46
C GLU A 681 36.39 -4.81 -20.83
N ALA A 682 35.89 -6.03 -21.03
CA ALA A 682 35.95 -6.69 -22.33
C ALA A 682 35.17 -5.93 -23.40
N THR A 683 34.03 -5.33 -23.05
CA THR A 683 33.25 -4.47 -23.97
C THR A 683 34.00 -3.18 -24.31
N ARG A 684 34.62 -2.51 -23.31
CA ARG A 684 35.44 -1.30 -23.55
C ARG A 684 36.63 -1.62 -24.44
N ASN A 685 37.36 -2.70 -24.14
CA ASN A 685 38.50 -3.14 -24.93
C ASN A 685 38.07 -3.47 -26.37
N ALA A 686 36.99 -4.24 -26.56
CA ALA A 686 36.46 -4.54 -27.88
C ALA A 686 36.06 -3.26 -28.64
N LEU A 687 35.48 -2.27 -27.96
CA LEU A 687 35.15 -0.98 -28.55
C LEU A 687 36.39 -0.21 -29.01
N HIS A 688 37.41 -0.08 -28.14
CA HIS A 688 38.65 0.63 -28.46
C HIS A 688 39.48 -0.08 -29.53
N ASP A 689 39.56 -1.41 -29.48
CA ASP A 689 40.20 -2.23 -30.52
C ASP A 689 39.50 -2.04 -31.87
N PHE A 690 38.17 -1.98 -31.86
CA PHE A 690 37.39 -1.77 -33.08
C PHE A 690 37.55 -0.34 -33.61
N GLN A 691 37.58 0.67 -32.74
CA GLN A 691 37.92 2.05 -33.11
C GLN A 691 39.31 2.12 -33.76
N ALA A 692 40.32 1.43 -33.21
CA ALA A 692 41.67 1.39 -33.79
C ALA A 692 41.67 0.73 -35.19
N LYS A 693 40.89 -0.35 -35.38
CA LYS A 693 40.69 -0.97 -36.70
C LYS A 693 40.02 0.01 -37.67
N VAL A 694 38.97 0.71 -37.25
CA VAL A 694 38.32 1.76 -38.06
C VAL A 694 39.30 2.86 -38.43
N ALA A 695 40.12 3.34 -37.49
CA ALA A 695 41.12 4.38 -37.72
C ALA A 695 42.13 3.98 -38.81
N LYS A 696 42.68 2.76 -38.71
CA LYS A 696 43.73 2.23 -39.60
C LYS A 696 43.23 1.88 -41.01
N SER A 697 41.96 1.48 -41.13
CA SER A 697 41.37 0.98 -42.38
C SER A 697 41.17 2.11 -43.40
N LYS A 698 41.44 1.82 -44.68
CA LYS A 698 41.17 2.69 -45.83
C LYS A 698 39.92 2.26 -46.60
N THR A 699 39.70 0.95 -46.75
CA THR A 699 38.48 0.38 -47.34
C THR A 699 37.69 -0.37 -46.27
N ILE A 700 36.46 0.11 -45.99
CA ILE A 700 35.57 -0.46 -44.97
C ILE A 700 34.27 -0.93 -45.63
N VAL A 701 33.95 -2.21 -45.44
CA VAL A 701 32.74 -2.83 -46.01
C VAL A 701 31.74 -3.13 -44.91
N VAL A 702 30.62 -2.43 -44.91
CA VAL A 702 29.48 -2.66 -44.01
C VAL A 702 28.55 -3.68 -44.66
N CYS A 703 28.35 -4.82 -44.01
CA CYS A 703 27.52 -5.90 -44.54
C CYS A 703 26.15 -5.89 -43.85
N GLY A 704 25.10 -5.60 -44.62
CA GLY A 704 23.71 -5.55 -44.17
C GLY A 704 23.08 -4.16 -44.32
N ALA A 705 22.23 -3.96 -45.32
CA ALA A 705 21.52 -2.69 -45.56
C ALA A 705 20.24 -2.51 -44.71
N GLY A 706 20.26 -3.02 -43.46
CA GLY A 706 19.23 -2.78 -42.44
C GLY A 706 19.48 -1.48 -41.68
N VAL A 707 18.69 -1.21 -40.63
CA VAL A 707 18.79 0.05 -39.85
C VAL A 707 20.20 0.26 -39.30
N THR A 708 20.76 -0.73 -38.60
CA THR A 708 22.10 -0.65 -38.01
C THR A 708 23.18 -0.41 -39.08
N GLY A 709 23.14 -1.14 -40.20
CA GLY A 709 24.12 -0.92 -41.27
C GLY A 709 23.99 0.41 -41.98
N VAL A 710 22.78 0.95 -42.12
CA VAL A 710 22.57 2.32 -42.64
C VAL A 710 23.07 3.38 -41.66
N GLU A 711 22.85 3.22 -40.35
CA GLU A 711 23.41 4.12 -39.33
C GLU A 711 24.95 4.05 -39.36
N VAL A 712 25.53 2.85 -39.32
CA VAL A 712 27.00 2.65 -39.34
C VAL A 712 27.63 3.21 -40.62
N ALA A 713 27.09 2.88 -41.80
CA ALA A 713 27.61 3.40 -43.06
C ALA A 713 27.43 4.93 -43.16
N GLY A 714 26.34 5.47 -42.63
CA GLY A 714 26.12 6.92 -42.57
C GLY A 714 27.09 7.64 -41.65
N GLU A 715 27.37 7.10 -40.45
CA GLU A 715 28.36 7.67 -39.53
C GLU A 715 29.79 7.58 -40.11
N LEU A 716 30.17 6.45 -40.70
CA LEU A 716 31.46 6.28 -41.38
C LEU A 716 31.61 7.20 -42.60
N GLY A 717 30.58 7.28 -43.45
CA GLY A 717 30.58 8.16 -44.62
C GLY A 717 30.62 9.63 -44.23
N PHE A 718 29.95 10.01 -43.14
CA PHE A 718 30.00 11.37 -42.62
C PHE A 718 31.39 11.78 -42.14
N GLU A 719 32.07 10.89 -41.42
CA GLU A 719 33.41 11.17 -40.87
C GLU A 719 34.53 11.00 -41.91
N TYR A 720 34.40 9.99 -42.78
CA TYR A 720 35.52 9.52 -43.62
C TYR A 720 35.21 9.38 -45.11
N GLY A 721 33.99 9.64 -45.60
CA GLY A 721 33.64 9.43 -47.01
C GLY A 721 34.45 10.25 -48.03
N GLN A 722 35.22 11.25 -47.57
CA GLN A 722 36.16 12.00 -48.42
C GLN A 722 37.58 11.43 -48.41
N THR A 723 37.92 10.57 -47.46
CA THR A 723 39.29 10.09 -47.21
C THR A 723 39.42 8.57 -47.21
N LYS A 724 38.31 7.84 -47.13
CA LYS A 724 38.22 6.38 -47.09
C LYS A 724 37.13 5.90 -48.03
N GLU A 725 37.29 4.67 -48.51
CA GLU A 725 36.29 3.97 -49.30
C GLU A 725 35.33 3.23 -48.36
N ILE A 726 34.05 3.60 -48.38
CA ILE A 726 33.01 3.01 -47.55
C ILE A 726 31.98 2.34 -48.47
N ILE A 727 31.77 1.03 -48.29
CA ILE A 727 30.87 0.24 -49.12
C ILE A 727 29.79 -0.39 -48.25
N LEU A 728 28.52 -0.22 -48.62
CA LEU A 728 27.37 -0.86 -47.97
C LEU A 728 26.83 -1.99 -48.86
N LEU A 729 26.85 -3.22 -48.33
CA LEU A 729 26.25 -4.38 -48.99
C LEU A 729 24.81 -4.61 -48.51
N GLY A 730 23.89 -4.79 -49.45
CA GLY A 730 22.49 -5.14 -49.18
C GLY A 730 22.09 -6.40 -49.92
N SER A 731 21.50 -7.37 -49.21
CA SER A 731 21.02 -8.60 -49.81
C SER A 731 19.79 -8.43 -50.70
N GLY A 732 18.98 -7.42 -50.41
CA GLY A 732 17.74 -7.10 -51.11
C GLY A 732 17.92 -6.13 -52.26
N PRO A 733 16.84 -5.84 -53.00
CA PRO A 733 16.86 -4.91 -54.13
C PRO A 733 16.88 -3.43 -53.72
N THR A 734 16.71 -3.11 -52.44
CA THR A 734 16.66 -1.74 -51.90
C THR A 734 17.30 -1.66 -50.52
N VAL A 735 17.88 -0.50 -50.17
CA VAL A 735 18.27 -0.17 -48.79
C VAL A 735 17.02 -0.18 -47.89
N LEU A 736 17.10 -0.77 -46.69
CA LEU A 736 15.98 -0.92 -45.75
C LEU A 736 14.77 -1.64 -46.35
N GLU A 737 15.02 -2.78 -46.98
CA GLU A 737 13.99 -3.67 -47.55
C GLU A 737 12.82 -3.89 -46.57
N GLY A 738 11.59 -3.78 -47.07
CA GLY A 738 10.36 -3.85 -46.27
C GLY A 738 9.89 -2.51 -45.67
N SER A 739 10.69 -1.45 -45.77
CA SER A 739 10.30 -0.08 -45.37
C SER A 739 9.58 0.67 -46.50
N PRO A 740 8.84 1.77 -46.20
CA PRO A 740 8.25 2.60 -47.23
C PRO A 740 9.28 3.10 -48.25
N ALA A 741 8.93 3.11 -49.55
CA ALA A 741 9.84 3.50 -50.63
C ALA A 741 10.44 4.90 -50.46
N SER A 742 9.70 5.84 -49.86
CA SER A 742 10.19 7.19 -49.57
C SER A 742 11.30 7.21 -48.51
N VAL A 743 11.25 6.31 -47.52
CA VAL A 743 12.30 6.14 -46.50
C VAL A 743 13.53 5.55 -47.15
N SER A 744 13.38 4.44 -47.89
CA SER A 744 14.48 3.78 -48.62
C SER A 744 15.20 4.74 -49.58
N LYS A 745 14.45 5.52 -50.36
CA LYS A 745 15.00 6.52 -51.28
C LYS A 745 15.82 7.58 -50.57
N ILE A 746 15.28 8.19 -49.51
CA ILE A 746 16.00 9.23 -48.75
C ILE A 746 17.27 8.65 -48.13
N SER A 747 17.21 7.43 -47.60
CA SER A 747 18.38 6.76 -47.04
C SER A 747 19.46 6.54 -48.08
N THR A 748 19.08 6.04 -49.26
CA THR A 748 19.99 5.84 -50.40
C THR A 748 20.62 7.16 -50.85
N ASP A 749 19.80 8.19 -51.10
CA ASP A 749 20.26 9.52 -51.51
C ASP A 749 21.19 10.16 -50.47
N SER A 750 20.96 9.90 -49.18
CA SER A 750 21.78 10.45 -48.10
C SER A 750 23.13 9.75 -47.99
N LEU A 751 23.16 8.42 -48.14
CA LEU A 751 24.41 7.64 -48.14
C LEU A 751 25.28 7.97 -49.36
N LEU A 752 24.68 8.09 -50.56
CA LEU A 752 25.40 8.48 -51.78
C LEU A 752 26.02 9.88 -51.65
N LYS A 753 25.32 10.83 -51.03
CA LYS A 753 25.86 12.17 -50.72
C LYS A 753 27.03 12.16 -49.73
N LEU A 754 27.17 11.09 -48.96
CA LEU A 754 28.29 10.86 -48.04
C LEU A 754 29.38 9.98 -48.68
N ASN A 755 29.36 9.81 -50.01
CA ASN A 755 30.29 8.98 -50.77
C ASN A 755 30.34 7.50 -50.32
N VAL A 756 29.23 6.98 -49.80
CA VAL A 756 29.09 5.55 -49.53
C VAL A 756 28.68 4.85 -50.82
N ASP A 757 29.49 3.90 -51.29
CA ASP A 757 29.12 3.02 -52.40
C ASP A 757 28.09 1.98 -51.90
N ILE A 758 27.08 1.68 -52.71
CA ILE A 758 25.96 0.82 -52.29
C ILE A 758 25.82 -0.32 -53.29
N LYS A 759 26.10 -1.55 -52.83
CA LYS A 759 25.94 -2.78 -53.63
C LYS A 759 24.76 -3.59 -53.13
N LEU A 760 23.65 -3.52 -53.86
CA LEU A 760 22.41 -4.24 -53.58
C LEU A 760 22.40 -5.62 -54.24
N GLN A 761 21.44 -6.47 -53.85
CA GLN A 761 21.35 -7.87 -54.28
C GLN A 761 22.66 -8.66 -54.10
N THR A 762 23.47 -8.26 -53.11
CA THR A 762 24.82 -8.75 -52.90
C THR A 762 24.99 -9.14 -51.43
N LYS A 763 25.31 -10.42 -51.19
CA LYS A 763 25.55 -10.98 -49.86
C LYS A 763 27.03 -11.32 -49.70
N LEU A 764 27.56 -11.13 -48.49
CA LEU A 764 28.84 -11.72 -48.10
C LEU A 764 28.64 -13.23 -47.91
N MET A 765 29.38 -14.04 -48.66
CA MET A 765 29.31 -15.51 -48.59
C MET A 765 30.46 -16.09 -47.75
N ASN A 766 31.66 -15.54 -47.92
CA ASN A 766 32.84 -15.98 -47.18
C ASN A 766 33.89 -14.85 -47.12
N THR A 767 34.77 -14.92 -46.13
CA THR A 767 35.89 -14.00 -45.94
C THR A 767 37.19 -14.78 -45.86
N ILE A 768 38.16 -14.43 -46.71
CA ILE A 768 39.50 -15.02 -46.73
C ILE A 768 40.50 -13.97 -46.25
N GLN A 769 41.29 -14.29 -45.23
CA GLN A 769 42.37 -13.43 -44.76
C GLN A 769 43.56 -13.51 -45.73
N LYS A 770 44.05 -12.37 -46.21
CA LYS A 770 45.20 -12.29 -47.11
C LYS A 770 46.50 -12.00 -46.33
N PRO A 771 47.67 -12.41 -46.87
CA PRO A 771 48.96 -12.16 -46.23
C PRO A 771 49.31 -10.67 -46.06
N ASP A 772 48.71 -9.79 -46.87
CA ASP A 772 48.88 -8.33 -46.79
C ASP A 772 48.06 -7.70 -45.64
N GLY A 773 47.33 -8.51 -44.88
CA GLY A 773 46.49 -8.08 -43.77
C GLY A 773 45.08 -7.63 -44.17
N ARG A 774 44.75 -7.65 -45.47
CA ARG A 774 43.39 -7.37 -45.96
C ARG A 774 42.52 -8.62 -45.98
N GLN A 775 41.22 -8.39 -46.13
CA GLN A 775 40.19 -9.40 -46.25
C GLN A 775 39.71 -9.46 -47.70
N GLU A 776 39.68 -10.65 -48.28
CA GLU A 776 38.98 -10.90 -49.53
C GLU A 776 37.59 -11.46 -49.25
N LEU A 777 36.59 -10.70 -49.70
CA LEU A 777 35.18 -10.96 -49.51
C LEU A 777 34.64 -11.63 -50.76
N ILE A 778 34.20 -12.88 -50.63
CA ILE A 778 33.52 -13.60 -51.69
C ILE A 778 32.04 -13.23 -51.62
N LEU A 779 31.54 -12.61 -52.69
CA LEU A 779 30.17 -12.09 -52.74
C LEU A 779 29.25 -13.00 -53.53
N SER A 780 27.95 -12.97 -53.22
CA SER A 780 26.93 -13.76 -53.94
C SER A 780 26.75 -13.34 -55.41
N SER A 781 27.26 -12.17 -55.80
CA SER A 781 27.28 -11.70 -57.18
C SER A 781 28.32 -12.43 -58.04
N GLY A 782 29.24 -13.19 -57.43
CA GLY A 782 30.42 -13.76 -58.08
C GLY A 782 31.62 -12.81 -58.12
N GLU A 783 31.48 -11.58 -57.63
CA GLU A 783 32.57 -10.62 -57.46
C GLU A 783 33.36 -10.92 -56.17
N ASN A 784 34.68 -10.73 -56.21
CA ASN A 784 35.52 -10.69 -55.02
C ASN A 784 35.91 -9.24 -54.72
N LEU A 785 35.79 -8.83 -53.45
CA LEU A 785 36.12 -7.47 -53.00
C LEU A 785 37.23 -7.53 -51.95
N ALA A 786 38.24 -6.66 -52.06
CA ALA A 786 39.28 -6.52 -51.04
C ALA A 786 38.92 -5.39 -50.06
N ALA A 787 38.98 -5.66 -48.76
CA ALA A 787 38.67 -4.70 -47.71
C ALA A 787 39.68 -4.76 -46.56
N ASP A 788 39.97 -3.63 -45.92
CA ASP A 788 40.79 -3.62 -44.70
C ASP A 788 39.97 -4.05 -43.48
N LEU A 789 38.68 -3.68 -43.46
CA LEU A 789 37.75 -3.99 -42.39
C LEU A 789 36.37 -4.33 -42.93
N THR A 790 35.83 -5.45 -42.47
CA THR A 790 34.46 -5.88 -42.73
C THR A 790 33.64 -5.75 -41.46
N ILE A 791 32.47 -5.11 -41.57
CA ILE A 791 31.57 -4.83 -40.45
C ILE A 791 30.22 -5.50 -40.73
N PRO A 792 30.03 -6.77 -40.31
CA PRO A 792 28.70 -7.37 -40.31
C PRO A 792 27.77 -6.63 -39.35
N THR A 793 26.57 -6.29 -39.84
CA THR A 793 25.51 -5.63 -39.05
C THR A 793 24.26 -6.51 -38.95
N PHE A 794 24.49 -7.83 -39.00
CA PHE A 794 23.51 -8.90 -38.89
C PHE A 794 24.06 -10.01 -38.00
N GLY A 795 23.23 -11.00 -37.65
CA GLY A 795 23.67 -12.14 -36.86
C GLY A 795 23.60 -11.87 -35.36
N LEU A 796 22.49 -11.31 -34.89
CA LEU A 796 22.19 -11.31 -33.46
C LEU A 796 21.92 -12.75 -32.99
N VAL A 797 22.49 -13.11 -31.86
CA VAL A 797 22.30 -14.41 -31.20
C VAL A 797 21.66 -14.15 -29.83
N PRO A 798 20.47 -14.69 -29.51
CA PRO A 798 19.84 -14.48 -28.22
C PRO A 798 20.68 -15.11 -27.09
N ASN A 799 20.78 -14.41 -25.96
CA ASN A 799 21.53 -14.85 -24.78
C ASN A 799 20.66 -15.79 -23.93
N SER A 800 20.39 -16.98 -24.46
CA SER A 800 19.41 -17.94 -23.94
C SER A 800 19.95 -19.38 -23.82
N SER A 801 21.24 -19.61 -24.10
CA SER A 801 21.84 -20.97 -24.11
C SER A 801 21.72 -21.73 -22.79
N TYR A 802 21.60 -21.03 -21.66
CA TYR A 802 21.38 -21.61 -20.33
C TYR A 802 19.93 -22.06 -20.08
N ILE A 803 19.00 -21.75 -21.00
CA ILE A 803 17.57 -22.05 -20.88
C ILE A 803 17.29 -23.39 -21.57
N PRO A 804 16.52 -24.30 -20.95
CA PRO A 804 16.14 -25.56 -21.59
C PRO A 804 15.43 -25.34 -22.94
N GLY A 805 15.86 -26.07 -23.97
CA GLY A 805 15.40 -25.87 -25.36
C GLY A 805 13.89 -25.95 -25.58
N LYS A 806 13.13 -26.61 -24.69
CA LYS A 806 11.66 -26.65 -24.74
C LYS A 806 10.98 -25.27 -24.56
N PHE A 807 11.70 -24.29 -24.01
CA PHE A 807 11.23 -22.90 -23.85
C PHE A 807 11.73 -21.98 -24.96
N LEU A 808 12.54 -22.50 -25.89
CA LEU A 808 13.15 -21.76 -26.97
C LEU A 808 12.53 -22.17 -28.31
N ASN A 809 12.44 -21.25 -29.25
CA ASN A 809 12.13 -21.58 -30.64
C ASN A 809 13.36 -22.14 -31.36
N THR A 810 13.20 -22.53 -32.63
CA THR A 810 14.29 -23.11 -33.44
C THR A 810 15.49 -22.19 -33.63
N ASN A 811 15.33 -20.88 -33.43
CA ASN A 811 16.36 -19.87 -33.54
C ASN A 811 16.96 -19.48 -32.18
N GLY A 812 16.58 -20.16 -31.10
CA GLY A 812 17.07 -19.93 -29.75
C GLY A 812 16.38 -18.79 -28.99
N TYR A 813 15.37 -18.12 -29.54
CA TYR A 813 14.64 -17.07 -28.80
C TYR A 813 13.67 -17.68 -27.80
N VAL A 814 13.49 -17.00 -26.66
CA VAL A 814 12.55 -17.42 -25.62
C VAL A 814 11.13 -17.23 -26.10
N MET A 815 10.36 -18.31 -26.12
CA MET A 815 8.97 -18.30 -26.55
C MET A 815 8.07 -17.74 -25.45
N VAL A 816 7.37 -16.65 -25.74
CA VAL A 816 6.43 -16.03 -24.78
C VAL A 816 4.99 -15.99 -25.29
N ASP A 817 4.04 -15.91 -24.36
CA ASP A 817 2.62 -15.69 -24.64
C ASP A 817 2.29 -14.19 -24.80
N GLU A 818 1.01 -13.87 -25.00
CA GLU A 818 0.52 -12.51 -25.12
C GLU A 818 0.63 -11.67 -23.83
N TYR A 819 1.10 -12.25 -22.72
CA TYR A 819 1.40 -11.57 -21.46
C TYR A 819 2.92 -11.44 -21.22
N LEU A 820 3.74 -11.69 -22.25
CA LEU A 820 5.22 -11.73 -22.19
C LEU A 820 5.76 -12.76 -21.18
N LYS A 821 4.93 -13.76 -20.87
CA LYS A 821 5.27 -14.85 -19.97
C LYS A 821 5.85 -16.00 -20.77
N VAL A 822 6.90 -16.65 -20.29
CA VAL A 822 7.52 -17.76 -21.00
C VAL A 822 6.52 -18.92 -21.09
N LYS A 823 6.28 -19.42 -22.30
CA LYS A 823 5.30 -20.48 -22.54
C LYS A 823 5.63 -21.70 -21.69
N ASN A 824 4.65 -22.22 -20.97
CA ASN A 824 4.80 -23.35 -20.03
C ASN A 824 5.69 -23.07 -18.80
N ALA A 825 5.89 -21.81 -18.42
CA ALA A 825 6.62 -21.42 -17.21
C ALA A 825 5.89 -20.32 -16.41
N GLU A 826 5.15 -20.71 -15.37
CA GLU A 826 4.17 -19.84 -14.68
C GLU A 826 4.78 -18.67 -13.88
N SER A 827 6.08 -18.64 -13.63
CA SER A 827 6.73 -17.58 -12.83
C SER A 827 7.88 -16.91 -13.57
N VAL A 828 7.93 -17.05 -14.90
CA VAL A 828 9.03 -16.56 -15.73
C VAL A 828 8.49 -15.64 -16.82
N TRP A 829 9.05 -14.44 -16.89
CA TRP A 829 8.80 -13.46 -17.96
C TRP A 829 10.07 -13.27 -18.77
N ALA A 830 9.93 -12.97 -20.05
CA ALA A 830 11.05 -12.60 -20.90
C ALA A 830 10.69 -11.37 -21.73
N LEU A 831 11.65 -10.46 -21.89
CA LEU A 831 11.49 -9.22 -22.65
C LEU A 831 12.80 -8.77 -23.29
N GLY A 832 12.70 -7.82 -24.22
CA GLY A 832 13.81 -7.33 -25.00
C GLY A 832 14.27 -8.34 -26.05
N ASP A 833 15.52 -8.21 -26.48
CA ASP A 833 16.03 -8.92 -27.67
C ASP A 833 16.14 -10.46 -27.52
N VAL A 834 15.90 -10.99 -26.33
CA VAL A 834 15.93 -12.44 -26.05
C VAL A 834 14.60 -13.14 -26.37
N CYS A 835 13.49 -12.39 -26.47
CA CYS A 835 12.14 -12.94 -26.71
C CYS A 835 11.76 -12.96 -28.19
N ASP A 836 10.81 -13.82 -28.57
CA ASP A 836 10.34 -13.99 -29.95
C ASP A 836 9.15 -13.08 -30.35
N THR A 837 8.90 -11.99 -29.61
CA THR A 837 7.69 -11.17 -29.77
C THR A 837 7.81 -10.07 -30.83
N GLU A 838 8.88 -9.28 -30.77
CA GLU A 838 9.07 -8.08 -31.59
C GLU A 838 10.52 -7.95 -32.03
N ASN A 839 10.75 -7.11 -33.04
CA ASN A 839 12.11 -6.78 -33.45
C ASN A 839 12.90 -6.13 -32.32
N SER A 840 14.22 -6.38 -32.28
CA SER A 840 15.16 -5.80 -31.34
C SER A 840 15.22 -4.28 -31.44
N GLN A 841 14.44 -3.58 -30.62
CA GLN A 841 14.36 -2.12 -30.59
C GLN A 841 14.15 -1.63 -29.15
N ILE A 842 14.84 -0.56 -28.78
CA ILE A 842 14.70 0.04 -27.44
C ILE A 842 13.26 0.49 -27.15
N LEU A 843 12.51 0.94 -28.16
CA LEU A 843 11.12 1.35 -27.99
C LEU A 843 10.19 0.17 -27.68
N SER A 844 10.35 -0.96 -28.37
CA SER A 844 9.62 -2.19 -28.04
C SER A 844 10.02 -2.68 -26.66
N CYS A 845 11.32 -2.68 -26.33
CA CYS A 845 11.81 -3.05 -25.01
C CYS A 845 11.25 -2.17 -23.88
N ASP A 846 11.14 -0.85 -24.07
CA ASP A 846 10.54 0.06 -23.08
C ASP A 846 9.06 -0.24 -22.84
N ARG A 847 8.30 -0.46 -23.92
CA ARG A 847 6.88 -0.85 -23.83
C ARG A 847 6.70 -2.19 -23.12
N GLN A 848 7.56 -3.17 -23.43
CA GLN A 848 7.58 -4.46 -22.77
C GLN A 848 7.94 -4.31 -21.29
N SER A 849 8.91 -3.47 -20.94
CA SER A 849 9.29 -3.16 -19.55
C SER A 849 8.13 -2.54 -18.75
N VAL A 850 7.42 -1.56 -19.32
CA VAL A 850 6.18 -1.00 -18.73
C VAL A 850 5.15 -2.10 -18.48
N TYR A 851 4.96 -2.98 -19.46
CA TYR A 851 3.98 -4.05 -19.37
C TYR A 851 4.35 -5.10 -18.31
N VAL A 852 5.58 -5.62 -18.36
CA VAL A 852 6.08 -6.67 -17.46
C VAL A 852 6.08 -6.18 -16.02
N ALA A 853 6.53 -4.96 -15.75
CA ALA A 853 6.48 -4.39 -14.39
C ALA A 853 5.05 -4.39 -13.84
N LYS A 854 4.07 -3.94 -14.65
CA LYS A 854 2.66 -3.94 -14.26
C LYS A 854 2.12 -5.36 -14.07
N ALA A 855 2.43 -6.28 -14.98
CA ALA A 855 1.97 -7.68 -14.90
C ALA A 855 2.51 -8.39 -13.65
N ILE A 856 3.78 -8.16 -13.30
CA ILE A 856 4.40 -8.69 -12.10
C ILE A 856 3.76 -8.09 -10.84
N LEU A 857 3.60 -6.76 -10.78
CA LEU A 857 2.97 -6.11 -9.64
C LEU A 857 1.51 -6.58 -9.44
N SER A 858 0.76 -6.80 -10.52
CA SER A 858 -0.58 -7.39 -10.42
C SER A 858 -0.56 -8.81 -9.84
N THR A 859 0.47 -9.59 -10.18
CA THR A 859 0.66 -10.94 -9.64
C THR A 859 1.04 -10.90 -8.14
N LEU A 860 1.75 -9.86 -7.69
CA LEU A 860 2.16 -9.68 -6.29
C LEU A 860 1.06 -9.08 -5.40
N GLY A 861 0.21 -8.19 -5.92
CA GLY A 861 -0.77 -7.41 -5.16
C GLY A 861 -2.21 -7.94 -5.13
N SER A 862 -2.51 -9.04 -5.84
CA SER A 862 -3.90 -9.50 -6.12
C SER A 862 -4.74 -8.52 -6.95
N ASP A 863 -4.09 -7.69 -7.77
CA ASP A 863 -4.77 -6.79 -8.73
C ASP A 863 -5.17 -7.54 -10.01
N LYS A 864 -6.07 -6.94 -10.79
CA LYS A 864 -6.42 -7.47 -12.12
C LYS A 864 -5.21 -7.47 -13.04
N ILE A 865 -4.89 -8.63 -13.61
CA ILE A 865 -3.87 -8.81 -14.66
C ILE A 865 -4.15 -7.79 -15.78
N PRO A 866 -3.12 -7.07 -16.28
CA PRO A 866 -3.32 -6.15 -17.41
C PRO A 866 -3.87 -6.90 -18.65
N PRO A 867 -4.56 -6.21 -19.57
CA PRO A 867 -4.97 -6.82 -20.83
C PRO A 867 -3.75 -7.37 -21.58
N PRO A 868 -3.90 -8.32 -22.53
CA PRO A 868 -2.80 -8.84 -23.33
C PRO A 868 -1.90 -7.74 -23.88
N TYR A 869 -0.58 -7.92 -23.76
CA TYR A 869 0.41 -7.05 -24.37
C TYR A 869 0.09 -6.94 -25.86
N GLN A 870 0.04 -5.70 -26.34
CA GLN A 870 -0.15 -5.41 -27.74
C GLN A 870 1.21 -5.05 -28.32
N PRO A 871 1.84 -5.98 -29.07
CA PRO A 871 3.05 -5.68 -29.82
C PRO A 871 2.84 -4.39 -30.61
N PHE A 872 3.89 -3.59 -30.69
CA PHE A 872 3.85 -2.37 -31.45
C PHE A 872 3.89 -2.71 -32.94
N THR A 873 2.72 -3.03 -33.50
CA THR A 873 2.54 -3.43 -34.91
C THR A 873 2.67 -2.25 -35.87
N SER A 874 2.53 -1.02 -35.37
CA SER A 874 2.93 0.16 -36.13
C SER A 874 4.43 0.05 -36.37
N ARG A 875 4.80 -0.11 -37.64
CA ARG A 875 6.19 -0.05 -38.11
C ARG A 875 6.75 1.35 -37.83
N PHE A 876 7.01 1.69 -36.59
CA PHE A 876 7.74 2.88 -36.25
C PHE A 876 9.21 2.59 -36.44
N MET A 877 9.88 3.49 -37.13
CA MET A 877 11.31 3.42 -37.35
C MET A 877 11.83 4.83 -37.44
N GLY A 878 12.94 5.12 -36.77
CA GLY A 878 13.61 6.41 -36.84
C GLY A 878 15.09 6.25 -36.55
N PHE A 879 15.94 6.61 -37.49
CA PHE A 879 17.38 6.38 -37.44
C PHE A 879 18.13 7.52 -38.11
N GLN A 880 19.37 7.72 -37.66
CA GLN A 880 20.22 8.81 -38.17
C GLN A 880 21.08 8.33 -39.35
N ILE A 881 21.46 9.22 -40.27
CA ILE A 881 22.38 8.89 -41.36
C ILE A 881 23.50 9.93 -41.31
N GLY A 882 24.55 9.59 -40.56
CA GLY A 882 25.56 10.56 -40.14
C GLY A 882 24.97 11.66 -39.27
N LYS A 883 25.74 12.71 -38.99
CA LYS A 883 25.29 13.76 -38.05
C LYS A 883 24.25 14.73 -38.62
N LYS A 884 24.08 14.80 -39.95
CA LYS A 884 23.27 15.82 -40.65
C LYS A 884 22.05 15.31 -41.40
N SER A 885 21.84 13.99 -41.48
CA SER A 885 20.66 13.40 -42.12
C SER A 885 20.01 12.35 -41.22
N GLY A 886 18.84 11.89 -41.61
CA GLY A 886 18.02 10.95 -40.85
C GLY A 886 16.62 10.89 -41.43
N THR A 887 15.97 9.76 -41.26
CA THR A 887 14.58 9.58 -41.67
C THR A 887 13.95 8.43 -40.90
N GLY A 888 12.75 8.05 -41.28
CA GLY A 888 11.93 7.11 -40.57
C GLY A 888 10.47 7.23 -40.95
N HIS A 889 9.63 6.44 -40.31
CA HIS A 889 8.19 6.53 -40.46
C HIS A 889 7.47 6.16 -39.17
N PHE A 890 6.25 6.67 -39.03
CA PHE A 890 5.28 6.33 -38.01
C PHE A 890 3.97 5.99 -38.72
N GLY A 891 3.68 4.69 -38.86
CA GLY A 891 2.62 4.22 -39.74
C GLY A 891 2.88 4.66 -41.20
N TRP A 892 1.92 5.39 -41.79
CA TRP A 892 2.04 5.98 -43.13
C TRP A 892 2.80 7.31 -43.17
N PHE A 893 3.02 7.96 -42.02
CA PHE A 893 3.66 9.27 -41.97
C PHE A 893 5.19 9.12 -41.98
N ARG A 894 5.86 9.80 -42.92
CA ARG A 894 7.32 9.86 -42.96
C ARG A 894 7.84 10.93 -41.99
N ILE A 895 8.79 10.57 -41.14
CA ILE A 895 9.39 11.50 -40.19
C ILE A 895 10.34 12.45 -40.95
N PRO A 896 10.15 13.79 -40.85
CA PRO A 896 11.06 14.75 -41.46
C PRO A 896 12.48 14.67 -40.89
N THR A 897 13.48 14.91 -41.75
CA THR A 897 14.90 14.79 -41.38
C THR A 897 15.30 15.68 -40.20
N PHE A 898 14.86 16.94 -40.18
CA PHE A 898 15.19 17.86 -39.09
C PHE A 898 14.70 17.37 -37.73
N VAL A 899 13.55 16.65 -37.69
CA VAL A 899 13.01 16.07 -36.45
C VAL A 899 13.91 14.94 -35.97
N VAL A 900 14.32 14.04 -36.87
CA VAL A 900 15.21 12.92 -36.52
C VAL A 900 16.57 13.43 -36.05
N VAL A 901 17.17 14.37 -36.77
CA VAL A 901 18.46 14.97 -36.40
C VAL A 901 18.39 15.69 -35.07
N TYR A 902 17.29 16.40 -34.78
CA TYR A 902 17.10 17.06 -33.50
C TYR A 902 16.96 16.05 -32.35
N LEU A 903 16.07 15.06 -32.48
CA LEU A 903 15.80 14.08 -31.43
C LEU A 903 16.99 13.14 -31.18
N ARG A 904 17.71 12.74 -32.24
CA ARG A 904 18.83 11.79 -32.16
C ARG A 904 20.21 12.46 -32.22
N LYS A 905 20.30 13.78 -32.02
CA LYS A 905 21.56 14.56 -32.16
C LYS A 905 22.74 13.88 -31.46
N ASN A 906 22.52 13.43 -30.23
CA ASN A 906 23.52 12.76 -29.40
C ASN A 906 23.21 11.26 -29.20
N LEU A 907 22.36 10.65 -30.05
CA LEU A 907 21.94 9.25 -29.95
C LEU A 907 21.40 8.85 -28.57
N PHE A 908 20.73 9.81 -27.91
CA PHE A 908 20.14 9.67 -26.58
C PHE A 908 21.12 9.38 -25.44
N VAL A 909 22.43 9.62 -25.60
CA VAL A 909 23.40 9.42 -24.50
C VAL A 909 23.08 10.28 -23.27
N GLU A 910 22.38 11.41 -23.45
CA GLU A 910 21.88 12.23 -22.34
C GLU A 910 20.86 11.50 -21.45
N ARG A 911 20.24 10.42 -21.95
CA ARG A 911 19.32 9.57 -21.19
C ARG A 911 20.02 8.45 -20.44
N LEU A 912 21.31 8.23 -20.64
CA LEU A 912 22.04 7.15 -20.00
C LEU A 912 21.99 7.29 -18.47
N ALA A 913 22.34 8.46 -17.95
CA ALA A 913 22.31 8.73 -16.50
C ALA A 913 20.90 8.54 -15.93
N THR A 914 19.88 9.12 -16.59
CA THR A 914 18.48 9.04 -16.11
C THR A 914 17.84 7.66 -16.27
N THR A 915 18.37 6.82 -17.16
CA THR A 915 18.00 5.40 -17.27
C THR A 915 18.62 4.61 -16.12
N VAL A 916 19.89 4.86 -15.81
CA VAL A 916 20.63 4.12 -14.78
C VAL A 916 20.18 4.48 -13.38
N ASP A 917 19.98 5.76 -13.08
CA ASP A 917 19.40 6.21 -11.79
C ASP A 917 17.87 6.03 -11.75
N GLY A 918 17.27 5.59 -12.85
CA GLY A 918 15.86 5.34 -12.99
C GLY A 918 14.95 6.57 -13.00
N SER A 919 15.44 7.80 -12.88
CA SER A 919 14.65 9.05 -12.90
C SER A 919 13.82 9.23 -14.18
N GLN A 920 14.20 8.58 -15.28
CA GLN A 920 13.42 8.54 -16.53
C GLN A 920 12.08 7.80 -16.39
N PHE A 921 11.96 6.85 -15.46
CA PHE A 921 10.88 5.84 -15.44
C PHE A 921 9.69 6.13 -14.55
#